data_AF-A0A8J7EIT5-F1
#
_entry.id   AF-A0A8J7EIT5-F1
#
_cell.length_a   1.000
_cell.length_b   1.000
_cell.length_c   1.000
_cell.angle_alpha   90.00
_cell.angle_beta   90.00
_cell.angle_gamma   90.00
#
_symmetry.space_group_name_H-M   'P 1'
#
loop_
_entity.id
_entity.type
_entity.pdbx_description
1 polymer ?
#
loop_
_entity_poly.entity_id
_entity_poly.type
_entity_poly.pdbx_seq_one_letter_code
_entity_poly.pdbx_strand_id
1 'polypeptide(L)'
;MSFVGLHIHSAYSLLDGASQLPQLVERAKELGMPAIALTDHGVMYGAIELIKVCKGAGIKPIIGNEMYLINGDISQQQRRPRYHQVVLAKNTQGYKNLVKLTTISHLQGVQGKGIFSRPCINKDLLEQYHEGLIVTSACLGGEVPQAILQKRPDVARKVAQWYKDLFGADYYLEIQDHGSPEDRVVNVELLKIARELDIKVICTNDSHYISCNDVEAHDALLCIQTGKLLTEDKRLRYSGTEYLKSADEMRLLFRDHIGPEVIEEAIANTLEVADKIEDYTGILGQSRIPDFPIPPEFNEDAGAYMGHVAKEGLVKRMKVASYDEIEQEYRDRLEYEIEMMIQMGFPTYFLVVWDYIRFARDNNIPVGPGRGSAAGSLVAYAMEITNIDPIHHGLLFERFLNPERKSMPDIDTDFCIDRREEVIQYVTRRYGEERVAQIITFNRMTSKAVLKDVARVLDIPYAESDRMAKLIPVARGKPTKLKVMISDDTPAPEFKEKYDNDPQTRRWIDMALRIEGTNKTFGMHAAGVVISKDPLDEIVPLQRNNDGQVITQYYMEDVEALGLLKMDFLGLRNLTMIQKTLELIEATHGTKIDPDDLPMDDPATFKLLERGDLGGVFQLESSGMRQIVKDLKPSGLEDISSVLALYRPGPLDAGLIPKFINRKHGREKIDFADEILKPILSETYGIMVYQEQIMKIAQDMGGYSLGQADLLRRAMGKKKMSEMLKHQENFVNGAMEKGVAKKVATELWDQMVKFAEYCLSADTELLTLEYGPLTIGEIVAKCIPCSVFSVDESGYVYTQPVAQWHDRGQQEVFEYHLDDGTTIRATADHQFMTETGDMMAIDEIFQRGLELKQVEAPWPQVLRCA
;
A
#
# COMPACT_ATOMS: atom_id res chain seq x y z
N MET A 1 0.21 -18.69 36.01
CA MET A 1 -0.97 -18.56 35.11
C MET A 1 -0.68 -17.47 34.09
N SER A 2 -1.19 -17.61 32.86
CA SER A 2 -1.05 -16.57 31.81
C SER A 2 -1.97 -15.37 32.09
N PHE A 3 -1.80 -14.27 31.34
CA PHE A 3 -2.55 -13.01 31.44
C PHE A 3 -2.95 -12.57 30.03
N VAL A 4 -4.12 -11.93 29.88
CA VAL A 4 -4.59 -11.36 28.62
C VAL A 4 -4.73 -9.85 28.77
N GLY A 5 -4.06 -9.09 27.92
CA GLY A 5 -4.23 -7.64 27.87
C GLY A 5 -5.56 -7.28 27.20
N LEU A 6 -6.49 -6.74 27.99
CA LEU A 6 -7.86 -6.40 27.56
C LEU A 6 -8.08 -4.90 27.30
N HIS A 7 -7.16 -4.04 27.73
CA HIS A 7 -7.19 -2.59 27.57
C HIS A 7 -5.84 -2.13 27.02
N ILE A 8 -5.76 -1.96 25.70
CA ILE A 8 -4.52 -1.69 24.95
C ILE A 8 -4.79 -0.71 23.82
N HIS A 9 -3.92 0.29 23.74
CA HIS A 9 -3.88 1.32 22.72
C HIS A 9 -2.74 1.05 21.74
N SER A 10 -3.08 1.13 20.45
CA SER A 10 -2.13 1.01 19.36
C SER A 10 -1.79 2.37 18.77
N ALA A 11 -0.92 2.37 17.75
CA ALA A 11 -0.62 3.54 16.92
C ALA A 11 -1.87 4.12 16.21
N TYR A 12 -3.04 3.47 16.30
CA TYR A 12 -4.32 3.98 15.82
C TYR A 12 -5.04 4.88 16.83
N SER A 13 -4.69 4.85 18.12
CA SER A 13 -4.96 5.94 19.06
C SER A 13 -4.06 7.13 18.71
N LEU A 14 -4.45 7.88 17.67
CA LEU A 14 -3.57 8.79 16.94
C LEU A 14 -2.85 9.79 17.85
N LEU A 15 -1.52 9.76 17.77
CA LEU A 15 -0.59 10.62 18.53
C LEU A 15 -0.67 10.47 20.06
N ASP A 16 -1.20 9.34 20.52
CA ASP A 16 -1.28 8.98 21.93
C ASP A 16 -0.73 7.56 22.13
N GLY A 17 -1.31 6.56 21.48
CA GLY A 17 -0.74 5.21 21.43
C GLY A 17 0.47 5.12 20.47
N ALA A 18 1.51 4.40 20.89
CA ALA A 18 2.73 4.18 20.12
C ALA A 18 2.89 2.71 19.64
N SER A 19 2.05 1.79 20.13
CA SER A 19 2.19 0.35 19.84
C SER A 19 1.82 -0.01 18.40
N GLN A 20 2.78 -0.43 17.58
CA GLN A 20 2.48 -0.96 16.25
C GLN A 20 1.96 -2.40 16.35
N LEU A 21 0.85 -2.71 15.68
CA LEU A 21 0.16 -4.00 15.83
C LEU A 21 1.04 -5.23 15.58
N PRO A 22 1.90 -5.30 14.53
CA PRO A 22 2.78 -6.45 14.34
C PRO A 22 3.71 -6.72 15.52
N GLN A 23 4.34 -5.65 16.05
CA GLN A 23 5.27 -5.73 17.17
C GLN A 23 4.55 -6.02 18.50
N LEU A 24 3.35 -5.46 18.66
CA LEU A 24 2.49 -5.70 19.83
C LEU A 24 2.08 -7.17 19.92
N VAL A 25 1.66 -7.78 18.81
CA VAL A 25 1.28 -9.20 18.75
C VAL A 25 2.50 -10.12 18.93
N GLU A 26 3.65 -9.75 18.36
CA GLU A 26 4.91 -10.45 18.59
C GLU A 26 5.27 -10.45 20.09
N ARG A 27 5.19 -9.29 20.75
CA ARG A 27 5.43 -9.19 22.19
C ARG A 27 4.43 -9.99 23.02
N ALA A 28 3.15 -9.98 22.66
CA ALA A 28 2.13 -10.78 23.33
C ALA A 28 2.46 -12.29 23.24
N LYS A 29 2.99 -12.73 22.09
CA LYS A 29 3.46 -14.10 21.88
C LYS A 29 4.65 -14.45 22.77
N GLU A 30 5.64 -13.57 22.85
CA GLU A 30 6.80 -13.74 23.75
C GLU A 30 6.39 -13.87 25.22
N LEU A 31 5.35 -13.12 25.61
CA LEU A 31 4.80 -13.12 26.97
C LEU A 31 3.87 -14.32 27.25
N GLY A 32 3.62 -15.19 26.27
CA GLY A 32 2.77 -16.37 26.41
C GLY A 32 1.28 -16.04 26.57
N MET A 33 0.82 -14.91 26.03
CA MET A 33 -0.59 -14.52 26.05
C MET A 33 -1.38 -15.33 25.00
N PRO A 34 -2.50 -15.98 25.36
CA PRO A 34 -3.32 -16.72 24.40
C PRO A 34 -4.20 -15.81 23.52
N ALA A 35 -4.48 -14.60 23.99
CA ALA A 35 -5.32 -13.61 23.35
C ALA A 35 -4.81 -12.19 23.61
N ILE A 36 -5.24 -11.23 22.79
CA ILE A 36 -4.94 -9.81 22.99
C ILE A 36 -6.08 -8.94 22.45
N ALA A 37 -6.45 -7.91 23.22
CA ALA A 37 -7.45 -6.93 22.81
C ALA A 37 -6.82 -5.69 22.16
N LEU A 38 -7.62 -5.02 21.33
CA LEU A 38 -7.35 -3.68 20.84
C LEU A 38 -8.52 -2.77 21.22
N THR A 39 -8.25 -1.73 22.01
CA THR A 39 -9.27 -0.84 22.57
C THR A 39 -8.86 0.62 22.34
N ASP A 40 -8.62 0.98 21.08
CA ASP A 40 -8.20 2.34 20.74
C ASP A 40 -9.25 3.40 21.12
N HIS A 41 -8.81 4.64 21.33
CA HIS A 41 -9.64 5.74 21.81
C HIS A 41 -10.73 6.14 20.79
N GLY A 42 -11.95 5.66 21.01
CA GLY A 42 -13.14 6.04 20.26
C GLY A 42 -13.12 5.61 18.80
N VAL A 43 -12.21 4.74 18.38
CA VAL A 43 -12.00 4.34 16.98
C VAL A 43 -11.73 2.85 16.87
N MET A 44 -11.90 2.30 15.67
CA MET A 44 -11.65 0.89 15.38
C MET A 44 -10.64 0.68 14.25
N TYR A 45 -9.85 1.69 13.88
CA TYR A 45 -8.99 1.66 12.68
C TYR A 45 -8.17 0.37 12.47
N GLY A 46 -7.62 -0.19 13.55
CA GLY A 46 -6.75 -1.38 13.52
C GLY A 46 -7.46 -2.73 13.66
N ALA A 47 -8.79 -2.78 13.73
CA ALA A 47 -9.51 -4.02 14.05
C ALA A 47 -9.24 -5.16 13.06
N ILE A 48 -9.27 -4.87 11.75
CA ILE A 48 -9.04 -5.88 10.72
C ILE A 48 -7.56 -6.28 10.63
N GLU A 49 -6.64 -5.32 10.78
CA GLU A 49 -5.21 -5.59 10.86
C GLU A 49 -4.89 -6.51 12.05
N LEU A 50 -5.50 -6.28 13.23
CA LEU A 50 -5.37 -7.15 14.39
C LEU A 50 -5.76 -8.59 14.06
N ILE A 51 -6.93 -8.82 13.44
CA ILE A 51 -7.38 -10.16 13.06
C ILE A 51 -6.35 -10.84 12.16
N LYS A 52 -5.84 -10.12 11.13
CA LYS A 52 -4.86 -10.64 10.18
C LYS A 52 -3.55 -11.03 10.86
N VAL A 53 -3.00 -10.15 11.70
CA VAL A 53 -1.72 -10.35 12.40
C VAL A 53 -1.82 -11.45 13.46
N CYS A 54 -2.87 -11.42 14.30
CA CYS A 54 -3.12 -12.43 15.34
C CYS A 54 -3.29 -13.83 14.73
N LYS A 55 -4.03 -13.96 13.62
CA LYS A 55 -4.18 -15.23 12.90
C LYS A 55 -2.85 -15.79 12.40
N GLY A 56 -1.95 -14.94 11.91
CA GLY A 56 -0.60 -15.36 11.51
C GLY A 56 0.30 -15.76 12.69
N ALA A 57 0.08 -15.17 13.87
CA ALA A 57 0.86 -15.44 15.06
C ALA A 57 0.36 -16.62 15.91
N GLY A 58 -0.89 -17.06 15.70
CA GLY A 58 -1.57 -18.08 16.52
C GLY A 58 -2.13 -17.53 17.84
N ILE A 59 -2.47 -16.24 17.88
CA ILE A 59 -3.07 -15.56 19.04
C ILE A 59 -4.53 -15.23 18.72
N LYS A 60 -5.41 -15.27 19.72
CA LYS A 60 -6.82 -14.90 19.55
C LYS A 60 -7.00 -13.36 19.57
N PRO A 61 -7.55 -12.74 18.52
CA PRO A 61 -7.82 -11.31 18.51
C PRO A 61 -9.10 -10.98 19.30
N ILE A 62 -9.08 -9.92 20.12
CA ILE A 62 -10.27 -9.38 20.79
C ILE A 62 -10.49 -7.95 20.27
N ILE A 63 -11.58 -7.73 19.55
CA ILE A 63 -11.89 -6.42 18.98
C ILE A 63 -12.62 -5.61 20.04
N GLY A 64 -12.11 -4.43 20.34
CA GLY A 64 -12.73 -3.51 21.27
C GLY A 64 -12.60 -2.06 20.85
N ASN A 65 -13.08 -1.17 21.71
CA ASN A 65 -13.00 0.28 21.55
C ASN A 65 -13.12 0.89 22.95
N GLU A 66 -12.21 1.80 23.31
CA GLU A 66 -12.40 2.63 24.49
C GLU A 66 -13.22 3.87 24.10
N MET A 67 -14.53 3.76 24.29
CA MET A 67 -15.50 4.76 23.88
C MET A 67 -15.59 5.92 24.87
N TYR A 68 -15.95 7.11 24.39
CA TYR A 68 -16.28 8.24 25.25
C TYR A 68 -17.78 8.25 25.55
N LEU A 69 -18.15 8.23 26.83
CA LEU A 69 -19.53 8.26 27.30
C LEU A 69 -19.90 9.63 27.86
N ILE A 70 -21.08 10.13 27.53
CA ILE A 70 -21.68 11.30 28.19
C ILE A 70 -23.06 10.95 28.76
N ASN A 71 -23.38 11.58 29.89
CA ASN A 71 -24.72 11.49 30.48
C ASN A 71 -25.63 12.54 29.83
N GLY A 72 -26.42 12.12 28.84
CA GLY A 72 -27.49 12.89 28.20
C GLY A 72 -27.48 12.79 26.66
N ASP A 73 -28.21 13.68 25.99
CA ASP A 73 -28.31 13.73 24.52
C ASP A 73 -26.98 14.03 23.84
N ILE A 74 -26.56 13.16 22.91
CA ILE A 74 -25.31 13.25 22.14
C ILE A 74 -25.38 14.22 20.97
N SER A 75 -26.59 14.55 20.49
CA SER A 75 -26.79 15.45 19.36
C SER A 75 -26.61 16.93 19.73
N GLN A 76 -26.64 17.23 21.03
CA GLN A 76 -26.53 18.59 21.56
C GLN A 76 -25.10 18.89 22.00
N GLN A 77 -24.54 20.01 21.51
CA GLN A 77 -23.25 20.50 21.97
C GLN A 77 -23.39 21.13 23.36
N GLN A 78 -23.08 20.36 24.40
CA GLN A 78 -23.13 20.84 25.78
C GLN A 78 -21.84 20.48 26.53
N ARG A 79 -21.42 21.37 27.43
CA ARG A 79 -20.28 21.08 28.30
C ARG A 79 -20.71 20.08 29.37
N ARG A 80 -20.37 18.81 29.16
CA ARG A 80 -20.64 17.71 30.09
C ARG A 80 -19.34 16.96 30.43
N PRO A 81 -19.27 16.31 31.60
CA PRO A 81 -18.25 15.32 31.87
C PRO A 81 -18.29 14.22 30.79
N ARG A 82 -17.11 13.77 30.39
CA ARG A 82 -16.93 12.67 29.43
C ARG A 82 -16.19 11.58 30.18
N TYR A 83 -16.70 10.37 30.09
CA TYR A 83 -16.16 9.21 30.76
C TYR A 83 -15.58 8.26 29.74
N HIS A 84 -14.57 7.49 30.13
CA HIS A 84 -14.07 6.40 29.31
C HIS A 84 -14.90 5.14 29.56
N GLN A 85 -15.07 4.34 28.51
CA GLN A 85 -15.83 3.10 28.58
C GLN A 85 -15.19 2.07 27.64
N VAL A 86 -14.53 1.07 28.20
CA VAL A 86 -14.01 -0.06 27.40
C VAL A 86 -15.18 -0.97 27.04
N VAL A 87 -15.30 -1.27 25.76
CA VAL A 87 -16.30 -2.16 25.20
C VAL A 87 -15.59 -3.16 24.27
N LEU A 88 -15.83 -4.45 24.49
CA LEU A 88 -15.25 -5.55 23.74
C LEU A 88 -16.36 -6.31 22.99
N ALA A 89 -16.10 -6.69 21.75
CA ALA A 89 -16.99 -7.54 20.96
C ALA A 89 -16.80 -9.01 21.36
N LYS A 90 -17.83 -9.60 21.98
CA LYS A 90 -17.82 -11.03 22.35
C LYS A 90 -17.90 -11.95 21.14
N ASN A 91 -18.61 -11.55 20.09
CA ASN A 91 -18.84 -12.34 18.88
C ASN A 91 -19.17 -11.45 17.68
N THR A 92 -19.56 -12.04 16.54
CA THR A 92 -19.89 -11.28 15.32
C THR A 92 -21.03 -10.27 15.53
N GLN A 93 -22.04 -10.58 16.36
CA GLN A 93 -23.10 -9.61 16.67
C GLN A 93 -22.56 -8.45 17.52
N GLY A 94 -21.70 -8.74 18.50
CA GLY A 94 -20.96 -7.73 19.25
C GLY A 94 -20.12 -6.82 18.36
N TYR A 95 -19.43 -7.38 17.36
CA TYR A 95 -18.68 -6.60 16.38
C TYR A 95 -19.57 -5.62 15.62
N LYS A 96 -20.73 -6.08 15.12
CA LYS A 96 -21.70 -5.20 14.42
C LYS A 96 -22.18 -4.07 15.32
N ASN A 97 -22.53 -4.38 16.56
CA ASN A 97 -22.96 -3.38 17.54
C ASN A 97 -21.84 -2.38 17.86
N LEU A 98 -20.59 -2.84 17.98
CA LEU A 98 -19.43 -1.98 18.19
C LEU A 98 -19.19 -1.04 17.00
N VAL A 99 -19.31 -1.55 15.77
CA VAL A 99 -19.24 -0.75 14.52
C VAL A 99 -20.35 0.31 14.49
N LYS A 100 -21.59 -0.08 14.85
CA LYS A 100 -22.75 0.82 14.88
C LYS A 100 -22.57 1.94 15.91
N LEU A 101 -22.19 1.60 17.14
CA LEU A 101 -21.91 2.56 18.21
C LEU A 101 -20.79 3.53 17.84
N THR A 102 -19.69 3.01 17.26
CA THR A 102 -18.56 3.83 16.78
C THR A 102 -19.00 4.77 15.67
N THR A 103 -19.85 4.30 14.75
CA THR A 103 -20.35 5.13 13.65
C THR A 103 -21.26 6.25 14.16
N ILE A 104 -22.19 5.95 15.06
CA ILE A 104 -23.09 6.96 15.66
C ILE A 104 -22.27 8.02 16.42
N SER A 105 -21.26 7.60 17.18
CA SER A 105 -20.43 8.52 17.97
C SER A 105 -19.65 9.50 17.11
N HIS A 106 -19.18 9.08 15.93
CA HIS A 106 -18.44 9.93 15.00
C HIS A 106 -19.33 10.74 14.05
N LEU A 107 -20.49 10.22 13.64
CA LEU A 107 -21.37 10.93 12.70
C LEU A 107 -22.29 11.94 13.37
N GLN A 108 -22.69 11.68 14.63
CA GLN A 108 -23.72 12.44 15.35
C GLN A 108 -23.26 12.88 16.75
N GLY A 109 -22.42 12.09 17.41
CA GLY A 109 -22.06 12.26 18.83
C GLY A 109 -20.77 13.04 19.12
N VAL A 110 -20.15 13.68 18.13
CA VAL A 110 -18.87 14.39 18.31
C VAL A 110 -19.06 15.62 19.20
N GLN A 111 -18.37 15.67 20.34
CA GLN A 111 -18.48 16.75 21.32
C GLN A 111 -17.20 17.58 21.39
N GLY A 112 -17.33 18.91 21.42
CA GLY A 112 -16.20 19.84 21.53
C GLY A 112 -15.65 20.31 20.18
N LYS A 113 -14.47 20.92 20.18
CA LYS A 113 -13.83 21.49 18.98
C LYS A 113 -12.31 21.27 19.00
N GLY A 114 -11.71 21.17 17.81
CA GLY A 114 -10.26 21.03 17.63
C GLY A 114 -9.69 19.76 18.28
N ILE A 115 -8.51 19.86 18.89
CA ILE A 115 -7.81 18.74 19.55
C ILE A 115 -8.57 18.12 20.73
N PHE A 116 -9.58 18.81 21.28
CA PHE A 116 -10.44 18.33 22.36
C PHE A 116 -11.75 17.73 21.87
N SER A 117 -11.94 17.62 20.56
CA SER A 117 -13.08 16.92 19.97
C SER A 117 -13.02 15.44 20.33
N ARG A 118 -14.13 14.88 20.80
CA ARG A 118 -14.25 13.45 21.12
C ARG A 118 -15.57 12.88 20.61
N PRO A 119 -15.57 11.72 19.93
CA PRO A 119 -16.78 11.05 19.49
C PRO A 119 -17.44 10.36 20.68
N CYS A 120 -18.62 10.82 21.09
CA CYS A 120 -19.27 10.35 22.31
C CYS A 120 -20.53 9.50 22.03
N ILE A 121 -20.78 8.53 22.91
CA ILE A 121 -22.02 7.78 23.04
C ILE A 121 -22.73 8.15 24.36
N ASN A 122 -23.93 7.62 24.57
CA ASN A 122 -24.66 7.70 25.84
C ASN A 122 -25.15 6.32 26.29
N LYS A 123 -25.76 6.26 27.48
CA LYS A 123 -26.28 5.03 28.06
C LYS A 123 -27.45 4.44 27.28
N ASP A 124 -28.31 5.28 26.68
CA ASP A 124 -29.44 4.82 25.86
C ASP A 124 -28.95 4.02 24.63
N LEU A 125 -27.87 4.49 23.99
CA LEU A 125 -27.24 3.77 22.88
C LEU A 125 -26.61 2.45 23.34
N LEU A 126 -25.95 2.42 24.50
CA LEU A 126 -25.44 1.17 25.06
C LEU A 126 -26.57 0.19 25.37
N GLU A 127 -27.69 0.65 25.93
CA GLU A 127 -28.87 -0.17 26.16
C GLU A 127 -29.47 -0.70 24.85
N GLN A 128 -29.51 0.12 23.80
CA GLN A 128 -30.01 -0.29 22.50
C GLN A 128 -29.12 -1.34 21.81
N TYR A 129 -27.80 -1.23 21.94
CA TYR A 129 -26.82 -2.06 21.22
C TYR A 129 -25.99 -2.96 22.15
N HIS A 130 -26.52 -3.36 23.32
CA HIS A 130 -25.79 -4.12 24.34
C HIS A 130 -25.46 -5.58 23.95
N GLU A 131 -26.24 -6.17 23.03
CA GLU A 131 -26.12 -7.60 22.70
C GLU A 131 -24.73 -7.96 22.18
N GLY A 132 -24.14 -9.03 22.71
CA GLY A 132 -22.83 -9.51 22.27
C GLY A 132 -21.65 -8.64 22.68
N LEU A 133 -21.83 -7.67 23.59
CA LEU A 133 -20.75 -6.82 24.12
C LEU A 133 -20.34 -7.25 25.53
N ILE A 134 -19.05 -7.10 25.85
CA ILE A 134 -18.49 -7.16 27.20
C ILE A 134 -18.01 -5.76 27.56
N VAL A 135 -18.30 -5.31 28.78
CA VAL A 135 -18.06 -3.92 29.22
C VAL A 135 -17.33 -3.92 30.56
N THR A 136 -16.41 -2.97 30.76
CA THR A 136 -15.63 -2.86 32.00
C THR A 136 -15.94 -1.54 32.74
N SER A 137 -15.41 -1.32 33.95
CA SER A 137 -15.50 0.03 34.58
C SER A 137 -14.52 1.06 34.03
N ALA A 138 -13.68 0.67 33.06
CA ALA A 138 -12.62 1.46 32.44
C ALA A 138 -11.51 1.93 33.40
N CYS A 139 -10.62 2.79 32.89
CA CYS A 139 -9.52 3.44 33.61
C CYS A 139 -10.02 4.49 34.62
N LEU A 140 -9.12 5.26 35.23
CA LEU A 140 -9.49 6.39 36.12
C LEU A 140 -10.46 7.40 35.46
N GLY A 141 -10.50 7.47 34.12
CA GLY A 141 -11.45 8.29 33.35
C GLY A 141 -12.88 7.72 33.30
N GLY A 142 -13.11 6.50 33.77
CA GLY A 142 -14.42 5.85 33.77
C GLY A 142 -15.42 6.47 34.73
N GLU A 143 -16.71 6.24 34.48
CA GLU A 143 -17.80 6.85 35.27
C GLU A 143 -17.79 6.40 36.75
N VAL A 144 -17.52 5.11 37.00
CA VAL A 144 -17.45 4.55 38.36
C VAL A 144 -16.20 5.06 39.10
N PRO A 145 -14.96 4.96 38.55
CA PRO A 145 -13.77 5.57 39.14
C PRO A 145 -13.92 7.08 39.44
N GLN A 146 -14.46 7.85 38.50
CA GLN A 146 -14.68 9.29 38.69
C GLN A 146 -15.64 9.59 39.85
N ALA A 147 -16.71 8.81 40.00
CA ALA A 147 -17.63 8.96 41.14
C ALA A 147 -16.94 8.66 42.49
N ILE A 148 -16.06 7.66 42.54
CA ILE A 148 -15.25 7.33 43.72
C ILE A 148 -14.30 8.49 44.06
N LEU A 149 -13.57 9.01 43.08
CA LEU A 149 -12.64 10.13 43.27
C LEU A 149 -13.34 11.42 43.74
N GLN A 150 -14.58 11.63 43.29
CA GLN A 150 -15.44 12.72 43.73
C GLN A 150 -16.06 12.50 45.13
N LYS A 151 -15.66 11.43 45.83
CA LYS A 151 -16.16 11.03 47.16
C LYS A 151 -17.67 10.77 47.16
N ARG A 152 -18.19 10.21 46.07
CA ARG A 152 -19.61 9.82 45.90
C ARG A 152 -19.74 8.31 45.63
N PRO A 153 -19.38 7.47 46.62
CA PRO A 153 -19.39 6.02 46.44
C PRO A 153 -20.81 5.44 46.35
N ASP A 154 -21.84 6.21 46.75
CA ASP A 154 -23.25 5.91 46.53
C ASP A 154 -23.63 6.01 45.04
N VAL A 155 -23.12 7.02 44.35
CA VAL A 155 -23.28 7.19 42.90
C VAL A 155 -22.52 6.09 42.16
N ALA A 156 -21.30 5.79 42.57
CA ALA A 156 -20.48 4.72 42.00
C ALA A 156 -21.21 3.37 42.02
N ARG A 157 -21.85 3.01 43.15
CA ARG A 157 -22.68 1.80 43.27
C ARG A 157 -23.87 1.80 42.33
N LYS A 158 -24.61 2.91 42.23
CA LYS A 158 -25.77 3.01 41.34
C LYS A 158 -25.37 2.84 39.88
N VAL A 159 -24.25 3.44 39.48
CA VAL A 159 -23.72 3.30 38.11
C VAL A 159 -23.29 1.86 37.86
N ALA A 160 -22.49 1.25 38.74
CA ALA A 160 -22.06 -0.14 38.61
C ALA A 160 -23.26 -1.12 38.57
N GLN A 161 -24.30 -0.88 39.38
CA GLN A 161 -25.53 -1.65 39.35
C GLN A 161 -26.25 -1.53 38.00
N TRP A 162 -26.35 -0.33 37.42
CA TRP A 162 -26.97 -0.15 36.11
C TRP A 162 -26.27 -0.97 35.02
N TYR A 163 -24.92 -0.96 35.00
CA TYR A 163 -24.17 -1.79 34.06
C TYR A 163 -24.35 -3.29 34.33
N LYS A 164 -24.39 -3.71 35.61
CA LYS A 164 -24.66 -5.10 35.97
C LYS A 164 -26.07 -5.53 35.52
N ASP A 165 -27.07 -4.69 35.71
CA ASP A 165 -28.45 -5.00 35.32
C ASP A 165 -28.59 -5.16 33.81
N LEU A 166 -27.82 -4.39 33.02
CA LEU A 166 -27.85 -4.43 31.56
C LEU A 166 -27.00 -5.58 30.96
N PHE A 167 -25.75 -5.73 31.39
CA PHE A 167 -24.80 -6.68 30.79
C PHE A 167 -24.66 -7.99 31.58
N GLY A 168 -25.19 -8.06 32.81
CA GLY A 168 -25.15 -9.26 33.65
C GLY A 168 -23.72 -9.74 33.90
N ALA A 169 -23.44 -10.97 33.49
CA ALA A 169 -22.12 -11.61 33.64
C ALA A 169 -21.05 -11.04 32.68
N ASP A 170 -21.43 -10.20 31.71
CA ASP A 170 -20.52 -9.57 30.76
C ASP A 170 -20.10 -8.15 31.20
N TYR A 171 -20.41 -7.77 32.44
CA TYR A 171 -19.86 -6.58 33.10
C TYR A 171 -18.75 -6.95 34.10
N TYR A 172 -17.63 -6.25 34.02
CA TYR A 172 -16.48 -6.44 34.90
C TYR A 172 -16.03 -5.12 35.53
N LEU A 173 -15.59 -5.16 36.79
CA LEU A 173 -14.89 -4.02 37.40
C LEU A 173 -13.39 -4.14 37.08
N GLU A 174 -12.82 -3.06 36.58
CA GLU A 174 -11.45 -3.00 36.08
C GLU A 174 -10.54 -2.31 37.10
N ILE A 175 -9.50 -3.01 37.54
CA ILE A 175 -8.46 -2.45 38.41
C ILE A 175 -7.19 -2.20 37.60
N GLN A 176 -6.59 -1.03 37.84
CA GLN A 176 -5.36 -0.54 37.21
C GLN A 176 -4.51 0.14 38.29
N ASP A 177 -3.19 0.06 38.20
CA ASP A 177 -2.31 0.78 39.12
C ASP A 177 -1.05 1.26 38.39
N HIS A 178 -0.92 2.57 38.27
CA HIS A 178 0.21 3.24 37.64
C HIS A 178 1.11 3.93 38.69
N GLY A 179 0.91 3.60 39.97
CA GLY A 179 1.66 4.10 41.12
C GLY A 179 1.05 5.34 41.78
N SER A 180 -0.14 5.79 41.34
CA SER A 180 -0.77 6.99 41.90
C SER A 180 -1.59 6.69 43.18
N PRO A 181 -1.68 7.62 44.14
CA PRO A 181 -2.59 7.48 45.27
C PRO A 181 -4.06 7.31 44.86
N GLU A 182 -4.46 7.95 43.76
CA GLU A 182 -5.79 7.88 43.17
C GLU A 182 -6.15 6.45 42.75
N ASP A 183 -5.23 5.74 42.06
CA ASP A 183 -5.40 4.34 41.66
C ASP A 183 -5.72 3.46 42.87
N ARG A 184 -4.93 3.61 43.95
CA ARG A 184 -5.09 2.81 45.17
C ARG A 184 -6.44 3.04 45.83
N VAL A 185 -6.89 4.29 45.90
CA VAL A 185 -8.20 4.64 46.46
C VAL A 185 -9.32 4.04 45.63
N VAL A 186 -9.23 4.14 44.31
CA VAL A 186 -10.23 3.59 43.38
C VAL A 186 -10.27 2.07 43.46
N ASN A 187 -9.13 1.39 43.38
CA ASN A 187 -9.04 -0.07 43.42
C ASN A 187 -9.67 -0.66 44.69
N VAL A 188 -9.36 -0.11 45.87
CA VAL A 188 -9.91 -0.59 47.14
C VAL A 188 -11.43 -0.43 47.18
N GLU A 189 -11.97 0.68 46.69
CA GLU A 189 -13.43 0.89 46.65
C GLU A 189 -14.12 0.05 45.56
N LEU A 190 -13.50 -0.14 44.39
CA LEU A 190 -14.01 -1.04 43.36
C LEU A 190 -14.15 -2.47 43.89
N LEU A 191 -13.18 -2.97 44.66
CA LEU A 191 -13.27 -4.29 45.29
C LEU A 191 -14.41 -4.41 46.32
N LYS A 192 -14.76 -3.32 47.01
CA LYS A 192 -15.93 -3.30 47.90
C LYS A 192 -17.21 -3.39 47.10
N ILE A 193 -17.33 -2.58 46.05
CA ILE A 193 -18.49 -2.59 45.14
C ILE A 193 -18.63 -3.95 44.47
N ALA A 194 -17.52 -4.56 44.02
CA ALA A 194 -17.47 -5.90 43.44
C ALA A 194 -18.12 -6.95 44.34
N ARG A 195 -17.76 -6.96 45.63
CA ARG A 195 -18.30 -7.92 46.62
C ARG A 195 -19.75 -7.63 46.99
N GLU A 196 -20.11 -6.37 47.14
CA GLU A 196 -21.48 -5.97 47.50
C GLU A 196 -22.47 -6.29 46.37
N LEU A 197 -22.06 -6.05 45.13
CA LEU A 197 -22.91 -6.21 43.95
C LEU A 197 -22.67 -7.54 43.24
N ASP A 198 -21.78 -8.41 43.69
CA ASP A 198 -21.41 -9.68 43.04
C ASP A 198 -21.02 -9.48 41.56
N ILE A 199 -20.01 -8.63 41.33
CA ILE A 199 -19.44 -8.33 40.00
C ILE A 199 -17.99 -8.81 39.99
N LYS A 200 -17.58 -9.52 38.94
CA LYS A 200 -16.20 -10.01 38.79
C LYS A 200 -15.23 -8.86 38.53
N VAL A 201 -14.00 -9.03 38.98
CA VAL A 201 -12.93 -8.04 38.83
C VAL A 201 -11.92 -8.54 37.81
N ILE A 202 -11.44 -7.67 36.92
CA ILE A 202 -10.33 -7.93 36.00
C ILE A 202 -9.21 -6.93 36.26
N CYS A 203 -7.96 -7.33 36.00
CA CYS A 203 -6.84 -6.40 35.99
C CYS A 203 -6.43 -6.05 34.56
N THR A 204 -6.11 -4.79 34.31
CA THR A 204 -5.54 -4.32 33.04
C THR A 204 -4.47 -3.27 33.33
N ASN A 205 -3.80 -2.78 32.28
CA ASN A 205 -2.71 -1.80 32.45
C ASN A 205 -2.82 -0.58 31.54
N ASP A 206 -3.89 -0.48 30.74
CA ASP A 206 -4.10 0.63 29.81
C ASP A 206 -2.85 0.89 28.95
N SER A 207 -2.38 -0.15 28.25
CA SER A 207 -1.04 -0.12 27.62
C SER A 207 -1.03 0.78 26.39
N HIS A 208 -0.18 1.81 26.36
CA HIS A 208 0.00 2.74 25.24
C HIS A 208 1.26 2.47 24.41
N TYR A 209 2.20 1.68 24.95
CA TYR A 209 3.45 1.29 24.29
C TYR A 209 3.84 -0.15 24.61
N ILE A 210 4.83 -0.71 23.91
CA ILE A 210 5.09 -2.15 23.91
C ILE A 210 5.97 -2.56 25.11
N SER A 211 6.99 -1.76 25.43
CA SER A 211 8.00 -2.06 26.44
C SER A 211 8.25 -0.87 27.37
N CYS A 212 8.71 -1.14 28.59
CA CYS A 212 9.22 -0.12 29.52
C CYS A 212 10.35 0.74 28.93
N ASN A 213 11.01 0.29 27.86
CA ASN A 213 12.03 1.07 27.16
C ASN A 213 11.45 2.12 26.19
N ASP A 214 10.14 2.10 25.92
CA ASP A 214 9.48 3.01 24.97
C ASP A 214 8.98 4.31 25.61
N VAL A 215 9.07 4.43 26.94
CA VAL A 215 8.49 5.54 27.73
C VAL A 215 8.90 6.92 27.20
N GLU A 216 10.17 7.09 26.87
CA GLU A 216 10.69 8.35 26.38
C GLU A 216 10.22 8.67 24.96
N ALA A 217 10.15 7.67 24.09
CA ALA A 217 9.63 7.83 22.73
C ALA A 217 8.13 8.16 22.74
N HIS A 218 7.37 7.58 23.68
CA HIS A 218 5.97 7.91 23.92
C HIS A 218 5.79 9.35 24.45
N ASP A 219 6.59 9.80 25.42
CA ASP A 219 6.55 11.21 25.89
C ASP A 219 6.82 12.19 24.73
N ALA A 220 7.75 11.84 23.82
CA ALA A 220 7.98 12.62 22.61
C ALA A 220 6.79 12.63 21.65
N LEU A 221 6.09 11.51 21.49
CA LEU A 221 4.87 11.43 20.68
C LEU A 221 3.79 12.41 21.18
N LEU A 222 3.55 12.44 22.49
CA LEU A 222 2.62 13.37 23.14
C LEU A 222 3.06 14.84 22.99
N CYS A 223 4.36 15.10 23.08
CA CYS A 223 4.94 16.42 22.82
C CYS A 223 4.72 16.85 21.36
N ILE A 224 4.86 15.94 20.39
CA ILE A 224 4.60 16.20 18.97
C ILE A 224 3.13 16.57 18.76
N GLN A 225 2.21 15.89 19.44
CA GLN A 225 0.77 16.15 19.40
C GLN A 225 0.40 17.52 20.00
N THR A 226 0.94 17.82 21.17
CA THR A 226 0.60 19.03 21.95
C THR A 226 1.39 20.26 21.52
N GLY A 227 2.43 20.09 20.70
CA GLY A 227 3.30 21.17 20.22
C GLY A 227 4.20 21.74 21.32
N LYS A 228 4.55 20.94 22.33
CA LYS A 228 5.39 21.33 23.47
C LYS A 228 6.78 20.71 23.39
N LEU A 229 7.73 21.28 24.12
CA LEU A 229 9.07 20.71 24.28
C LEU A 229 9.10 19.68 25.43
N LEU A 230 9.99 18.70 25.33
CA LEU A 230 10.25 17.72 26.40
C LEU A 230 10.80 18.35 27.69
N THR A 231 11.39 19.54 27.58
CA THR A 231 11.92 20.32 28.70
C THR A 231 10.83 21.11 29.44
N GLU A 232 9.62 21.24 28.90
CA GLU A 232 8.54 21.97 29.56
C GLU A 232 7.88 21.14 30.67
N ASP A 233 7.82 21.69 31.89
CA ASP A 233 7.22 21.00 33.05
C ASP A 233 5.71 20.78 32.91
N LYS A 234 4.98 21.75 32.34
CA LYS A 234 3.51 21.69 32.20
C LYS A 234 3.10 21.08 30.87
N ARG A 235 3.41 19.81 30.65
CA ARG A 235 3.01 19.05 29.45
C ARG A 235 2.16 17.82 29.80
N LEU A 236 1.51 17.25 28.78
CA LEU A 236 0.85 15.95 28.93
C LEU A 236 1.93 14.87 29.01
N ARG A 237 1.96 14.12 30.10
CA ARG A 237 2.92 13.04 30.32
C ARG A 237 2.28 11.96 31.18
N TYR A 238 2.57 10.72 30.85
CA TYR A 238 2.09 9.51 31.55
C TYR A 238 3.09 9.05 32.61
N SER A 239 2.72 8.08 33.46
CA SER A 239 3.55 7.62 34.58
C SER A 239 4.83 6.91 34.12
N GLY A 240 4.82 6.31 32.92
CA GLY A 240 5.92 5.49 32.41
C GLY A 240 5.74 3.99 32.69
N THR A 241 4.55 3.58 33.15
CA THR A 241 4.23 2.18 33.46
C THR A 241 3.21 1.55 32.51
N GLU A 242 2.67 2.32 31.57
CA GLU A 242 1.63 1.97 30.59
C GLU A 242 2.16 1.15 29.41
N TYR A 243 3.02 0.15 29.66
CA TYR A 243 3.50 -0.79 28.64
C TYR A 243 2.76 -2.13 28.70
N LEU A 244 2.96 -3.01 27.71
CA LEU A 244 2.44 -4.38 27.75
C LEU A 244 3.23 -5.22 28.77
N LYS A 245 2.65 -5.40 29.95
CA LYS A 245 3.25 -6.15 31.07
C LYS A 245 3.03 -7.65 30.95
N SER A 246 3.99 -8.42 31.48
CA SER A 246 3.84 -9.86 31.71
C SER A 246 2.89 -10.17 32.87
N ALA A 247 2.42 -11.42 32.96
CA ALA A 247 1.57 -11.85 34.09
C ALA A 247 2.26 -11.65 35.45
N ASP A 248 3.58 -11.86 35.53
CA ASP A 248 4.34 -11.68 36.78
C ASP A 248 4.49 -10.21 37.18
N GLU A 249 4.69 -9.32 36.20
CA GLU A 249 4.67 -7.88 36.46
C GLU A 249 3.29 -7.41 36.93
N MET A 250 2.21 -7.93 36.34
CA MET A 250 0.84 -7.65 36.77
C MET A 250 0.59 -8.10 38.21
N ARG A 251 1.12 -9.26 38.64
CA ARG A 251 1.04 -9.71 40.05
C ARG A 251 1.71 -8.76 41.02
N LEU A 252 2.85 -8.21 40.63
CA LEU A 252 3.64 -7.33 41.48
C LEU A 252 3.05 -5.93 41.59
N LEU A 253 2.21 -5.53 40.64
CA LEU A 253 1.67 -4.18 40.53
C LEU A 253 0.80 -3.80 41.74
N PHE A 254 -0.13 -4.67 42.13
CA PHE A 254 -1.17 -4.36 43.14
C PHE A 254 -0.84 -4.79 44.58
N ARG A 255 0.34 -5.37 44.81
CA ARG A 255 0.70 -6.10 46.05
C ARG A 255 0.70 -5.27 47.33
N ASP A 256 0.73 -3.95 47.20
CA ASP A 256 0.79 -3.00 48.33
C ASP A 256 -0.59 -2.67 48.92
N HIS A 257 -1.67 -2.83 48.14
CA HIS A 257 -3.03 -2.46 48.56
C HIS A 257 -4.12 -3.50 48.26
N ILE A 258 -3.81 -4.55 47.48
CA ILE A 258 -4.72 -5.66 47.17
C ILE A 258 -4.12 -6.99 47.65
N GLY A 259 -4.98 -7.86 48.20
CA GLY A 259 -4.56 -9.20 48.64
C GLY A 259 -4.22 -10.15 47.48
N PRO A 260 -3.25 -11.06 47.64
CA PRO A 260 -2.73 -11.90 46.56
C PRO A 260 -3.80 -12.80 45.91
N GLU A 261 -4.77 -13.28 46.69
CA GLU A 261 -5.87 -14.12 46.16
C GLU A 261 -6.73 -13.36 45.16
N VAL A 262 -7.05 -12.10 45.45
CA VAL A 262 -7.85 -11.22 44.56
C VAL A 262 -7.06 -10.87 43.29
N ILE A 263 -5.73 -10.74 43.40
CA ILE A 263 -4.86 -10.48 42.25
C ILE A 263 -4.88 -11.69 41.30
N GLU A 264 -4.72 -12.91 41.82
CA GLU A 264 -4.79 -14.11 40.98
C GLU A 264 -6.19 -14.30 40.38
N GLU A 265 -7.25 -13.99 41.14
CA GLU A 265 -8.62 -14.00 40.62
C GLU A 265 -8.80 -12.98 39.47
N ALA A 266 -8.31 -11.75 39.64
CA ALA A 266 -8.41 -10.71 38.62
C ALA A 266 -7.63 -11.07 37.34
N ILE A 267 -6.45 -11.70 37.47
CA ILE A 267 -5.67 -12.24 36.35
C ILE A 267 -6.42 -13.38 35.68
N ALA A 268 -6.97 -14.33 36.44
CA ALA A 268 -7.73 -15.46 35.91
C ALA A 268 -8.99 -15.00 35.16
N ASN A 269 -9.69 -13.98 35.67
CA ASN A 269 -10.85 -13.40 35.01
C ASN A 269 -10.50 -12.77 33.65
N THR A 270 -9.25 -12.33 33.41
CA THR A 270 -8.83 -11.88 32.06
C THR A 270 -8.82 -13.02 31.03
N LEU A 271 -8.46 -14.24 31.47
CA LEU A 271 -8.52 -15.44 30.64
C LEU A 271 -9.98 -15.86 30.40
N GLU A 272 -10.84 -15.74 31.42
CA GLU A 272 -12.27 -15.98 31.25
C GLU A 272 -12.89 -15.06 30.19
N VAL A 273 -12.56 -13.77 30.19
CA VAL A 273 -13.01 -12.85 29.14
C VAL A 273 -12.55 -13.33 27.78
N ALA A 274 -11.28 -13.73 27.63
CA ALA A 274 -10.75 -14.28 26.39
C ALA A 274 -11.45 -15.57 25.95
N ASP A 275 -11.81 -16.45 26.89
CA ASP A 275 -12.53 -17.70 26.64
C ASP A 275 -13.96 -17.45 26.17
N LYS A 276 -14.62 -16.38 26.65
CA LYS A 276 -15.94 -15.96 26.19
C LYS A 276 -15.97 -15.44 24.75
N ILE A 277 -14.85 -14.97 24.21
CA ILE A 277 -14.80 -14.44 22.84
C ILE A 277 -15.03 -15.58 21.84
N GLU A 278 -15.91 -15.38 20.88
CA GLU A 278 -16.14 -16.31 19.78
C GLU A 278 -15.35 -15.88 18.54
N ASP A 279 -15.14 -16.80 17.61
CA ASP A 279 -14.54 -16.45 16.32
C ASP A 279 -15.47 -15.51 15.53
N TYR A 280 -14.92 -14.43 14.99
CA TYR A 280 -15.67 -13.49 14.16
C TYR A 280 -15.99 -14.06 12.78
N THR A 281 -16.99 -14.94 12.73
CA THR A 281 -17.40 -15.62 11.50
C THR A 281 -18.10 -14.66 10.54
N GLY A 282 -17.83 -14.83 9.23
CA GLY A 282 -18.48 -14.07 8.17
C GLY A 282 -18.02 -12.62 7.99
N ILE A 283 -17.05 -12.13 8.76
CA ILE A 283 -16.53 -10.76 8.57
C ILE A 283 -15.66 -10.67 7.30
N LEU A 284 -14.68 -11.57 7.18
CA LEU A 284 -13.70 -11.60 6.09
C LEU A 284 -14.16 -12.48 4.92
N GLY A 285 -13.82 -12.07 3.70
CA GLY A 285 -13.94 -12.91 2.49
C GLY A 285 -15.36 -13.14 1.95
N GLN A 286 -16.39 -12.53 2.54
CA GLN A 286 -17.74 -12.52 1.96
C GLN A 286 -17.83 -11.44 0.89
N SER A 287 -18.22 -11.81 -0.34
CA SER A 287 -18.48 -10.85 -1.40
C SER A 287 -19.74 -10.05 -1.08
N ARG A 288 -19.61 -8.72 -1.03
CA ARG A 288 -20.70 -7.78 -0.69
C ARG A 288 -20.95 -6.80 -1.83
N ILE A 289 -20.98 -7.32 -3.06
CA ILE A 289 -21.26 -6.54 -4.26
C ILE A 289 -22.70 -6.01 -4.19
N PRO A 290 -22.94 -4.72 -4.42
CA PRO A 290 -24.28 -4.13 -4.40
C PRO A 290 -25.19 -4.77 -5.45
N ASP A 291 -26.48 -4.85 -5.14
CA ASP A 291 -27.48 -5.31 -6.10
C ASP A 291 -27.70 -4.24 -7.18
N PHE A 292 -27.76 -4.66 -8.44
CA PHE A 292 -28.09 -3.79 -9.57
C PHE A 292 -29.55 -4.03 -9.99
N PRO A 293 -30.38 -2.99 -10.21
CA PRO A 293 -31.75 -3.18 -10.64
C PRO A 293 -31.81 -3.65 -12.10
N ILE A 294 -32.23 -4.90 -12.29
CA ILE A 294 -32.31 -5.55 -13.61
C ILE A 294 -33.72 -5.35 -14.18
N PRO A 295 -33.87 -5.01 -15.48
CA PRO A 295 -35.19 -4.88 -16.09
C PRO A 295 -35.99 -6.20 -16.02
N PRO A 296 -37.33 -6.15 -15.81
CA PRO A 296 -38.16 -7.34 -15.66
C PRO A 296 -38.06 -8.32 -16.84
N GLU A 297 -37.82 -7.83 -18.06
CA GLU A 297 -37.65 -8.69 -19.24
C GLU A 297 -36.47 -9.67 -19.16
N PHE A 298 -35.49 -9.43 -18.27
CA PHE A 298 -34.34 -10.31 -18.06
C PHE A 298 -34.49 -11.23 -16.84
N ASN A 299 -35.67 -11.31 -16.20
CA ASN A 299 -35.96 -12.21 -15.07
C ASN A 299 -34.91 -12.18 -13.93
N GLU A 300 -34.42 -10.99 -13.55
CA GLU A 300 -33.37 -10.81 -12.52
C GLU A 300 -32.01 -11.47 -12.86
N ASP A 301 -31.77 -11.84 -14.13
CA ASP A 301 -30.49 -12.38 -14.59
C ASP A 301 -29.52 -11.26 -14.99
N ALA A 302 -28.56 -10.96 -14.10
CA ALA A 302 -27.53 -9.96 -14.34
C ALA A 302 -26.63 -10.30 -15.53
N GLY A 303 -26.38 -11.58 -15.78
CA GLY A 303 -25.57 -12.06 -16.89
C GLY A 303 -26.25 -11.83 -18.22
N ALA A 304 -27.54 -12.18 -18.32
CA ALA A 304 -28.35 -11.93 -19.51
C ALA A 304 -28.45 -10.43 -19.84
N TYR A 305 -28.68 -9.58 -18.82
CA TYR A 305 -28.78 -8.15 -19.02
C TYR A 305 -27.44 -7.51 -19.43
N MET A 306 -26.33 -7.86 -18.74
CA MET A 306 -24.99 -7.40 -19.11
C MET A 306 -24.64 -7.81 -20.55
N GLY A 307 -24.91 -9.07 -20.93
CA GLY A 307 -24.66 -9.56 -22.27
C GLY A 307 -25.47 -8.82 -23.34
N HIS A 308 -26.72 -8.47 -23.04
CA HIS A 308 -27.55 -7.65 -23.93
C HIS A 308 -26.97 -6.23 -24.10
N VAL A 309 -26.64 -5.54 -23.00
CA VAL A 309 -26.02 -4.19 -23.04
C VAL A 309 -24.70 -4.21 -23.82
N ALA A 310 -23.86 -5.21 -23.61
CA ALA A 310 -22.59 -5.35 -24.33
C ALA A 310 -22.79 -5.57 -25.83
N LYS A 311 -23.78 -6.39 -26.23
CA LYS A 311 -24.09 -6.62 -27.66
C LYS A 311 -24.60 -5.35 -28.34
N GLU A 312 -25.53 -4.63 -27.71
CA GLU A 312 -26.04 -3.36 -28.25
C GLU A 312 -24.94 -2.28 -28.32
N GLY A 313 -24.12 -2.20 -27.28
CA GLY A 313 -22.99 -1.28 -27.22
C GLY A 313 -21.96 -1.53 -28.34
N LEU A 314 -21.65 -2.80 -28.64
CA LEU A 314 -20.74 -3.14 -29.72
C LEU A 314 -21.30 -2.75 -31.10
N VAL A 315 -22.60 -2.97 -31.35
CA VAL A 315 -23.27 -2.53 -32.60
C VAL A 315 -23.13 -1.01 -32.77
N LYS A 316 -23.34 -0.25 -31.69
CA LYS A 316 -23.20 1.21 -31.68
C LYS A 316 -21.76 1.66 -31.95
N ARG A 317 -20.77 1.02 -31.30
CA ARG A 317 -19.32 1.32 -31.49
C ARG A 317 -18.87 1.07 -32.92
N MET A 318 -19.26 -0.06 -33.50
CA MET A 318 -18.90 -0.45 -34.87
C MET A 318 -19.69 0.29 -35.95
N LYS A 319 -20.70 1.11 -35.57
CA LYS A 319 -21.57 1.86 -36.48
C LYS A 319 -22.27 0.96 -37.52
N VAL A 320 -22.64 -0.27 -37.13
CA VAL A 320 -23.33 -1.27 -37.97
C VAL A 320 -24.82 -1.35 -37.65
N ALA A 321 -25.63 -1.89 -38.57
CA ALA A 321 -27.08 -1.96 -38.38
C ALA A 321 -27.53 -3.16 -37.53
N SER A 322 -26.74 -4.23 -37.52
CA SER A 322 -27.05 -5.46 -36.77
C SER A 322 -25.78 -6.13 -36.23
N TYR A 323 -25.94 -6.92 -35.17
CA TYR A 323 -24.84 -7.68 -34.57
C TYR A 323 -24.21 -8.69 -35.54
N ASP A 324 -24.98 -9.18 -36.52
CA ASP A 324 -24.52 -10.16 -37.51
C ASP A 324 -23.54 -9.56 -38.54
N GLU A 325 -23.52 -8.24 -38.69
CA GLU A 325 -22.60 -7.51 -39.59
C GLU A 325 -21.20 -7.31 -38.96
N ILE A 326 -21.04 -7.62 -37.67
CA ILE A 326 -19.76 -7.50 -36.96
C ILE A 326 -18.83 -8.64 -37.37
N GLU A 327 -17.54 -8.32 -37.51
CA GLU A 327 -16.49 -9.30 -37.82
C GLU A 327 -16.52 -10.48 -36.84
N GLN A 328 -16.25 -11.69 -37.34
CA GLN A 328 -16.34 -12.92 -36.55
C GLN A 328 -15.42 -12.88 -35.32
N GLU A 329 -14.21 -12.32 -35.46
CA GLU A 329 -13.25 -12.18 -34.37
C GLU A 329 -13.80 -11.41 -33.16
N TYR A 330 -14.52 -10.30 -33.41
CA TYR A 330 -15.14 -9.50 -32.36
C TYR A 330 -16.31 -10.24 -31.69
N ARG A 331 -17.10 -10.98 -32.48
CA ARG A 331 -18.23 -11.76 -31.94
C ARG A 331 -17.74 -12.88 -31.05
N ASP A 332 -16.79 -13.68 -31.54
CA ASP A 332 -16.20 -14.80 -30.79
C ASP A 332 -15.56 -14.32 -29.48
N ARG A 333 -14.82 -13.19 -29.53
CA ARG A 333 -14.20 -12.59 -28.34
C ARG A 333 -15.25 -12.07 -27.35
N LEU A 334 -16.31 -11.40 -27.82
CA LEU A 334 -17.35 -10.87 -26.94
C LEU A 334 -18.10 -12.00 -26.22
N GLU A 335 -18.45 -13.07 -26.93
CA GLU A 335 -19.15 -14.22 -26.35
C GLU A 335 -18.29 -14.95 -25.32
N TYR A 336 -17.01 -15.19 -25.62
CA TYR A 336 -16.05 -15.74 -24.67
C TYR A 336 -15.93 -14.90 -23.38
N GLU A 337 -15.80 -13.57 -23.52
CA GLU A 337 -15.70 -12.69 -22.36
C GLU A 337 -16.98 -12.67 -21.52
N ILE A 338 -18.17 -12.61 -22.17
CA ILE A 338 -19.46 -12.66 -21.47
C ILE A 338 -19.62 -13.96 -20.69
N GLU A 339 -19.36 -15.11 -21.32
CA GLU A 339 -19.45 -16.41 -20.65
C GLU A 339 -18.51 -16.49 -19.46
N MET A 340 -17.27 -16.01 -19.62
CA MET A 340 -16.28 -16.01 -18.54
C MET A 340 -16.71 -15.14 -17.37
N MET A 341 -17.21 -13.92 -17.64
CA MET A 341 -17.70 -13.01 -16.60
C MET A 341 -18.88 -13.60 -15.81
N ILE A 342 -19.80 -14.29 -16.49
CA ILE A 342 -20.92 -15.00 -15.86
C ILE A 342 -20.40 -16.13 -14.98
N GLN A 343 -19.48 -16.96 -15.48
CA GLN A 343 -18.89 -18.07 -14.72
C GLN A 343 -18.14 -17.60 -13.45
N MET A 344 -17.50 -16.43 -13.51
CA MET A 344 -16.77 -15.85 -12.39
C MET A 344 -17.67 -15.09 -11.40
N GLY A 345 -18.91 -14.77 -11.77
CA GLY A 345 -19.86 -14.07 -10.90
C GLY A 345 -19.66 -12.54 -10.85
N PHE A 346 -19.15 -11.93 -11.92
CA PHE A 346 -18.95 -10.48 -12.04
C PHE A 346 -19.96 -9.68 -12.89
N PRO A 347 -21.11 -10.20 -13.40
CA PRO A 347 -22.01 -9.36 -14.20
C PRO A 347 -22.54 -8.13 -13.47
N THR A 348 -22.96 -8.28 -12.22
CA THR A 348 -23.48 -7.16 -11.41
C THR A 348 -22.42 -6.08 -11.19
N TYR A 349 -21.16 -6.47 -11.00
CA TYR A 349 -20.04 -5.53 -10.88
C TYR A 349 -19.88 -4.68 -12.13
N PHE A 350 -19.91 -5.31 -13.32
CA PHE A 350 -19.83 -4.61 -14.60
C PHE A 350 -21.01 -3.66 -14.84
N LEU A 351 -22.23 -4.06 -14.47
CA LEU A 351 -23.42 -3.21 -14.56
C LEU A 351 -23.33 -1.97 -13.65
N VAL A 352 -22.79 -2.13 -12.43
CA VAL A 352 -22.56 -1.01 -11.51
C VAL A 352 -21.55 -0.02 -12.08
N VAL A 353 -20.44 -0.52 -12.63
CA VAL A 353 -19.40 0.30 -13.29
C VAL A 353 -19.97 1.05 -14.49
N TRP A 354 -20.67 0.33 -15.36
CA TRP A 354 -21.33 0.87 -16.53
C TRP A 354 -22.31 1.99 -16.18
N ASP A 355 -23.12 1.83 -15.14
CA ASP A 355 -24.17 2.78 -14.77
C ASP A 355 -23.64 4.18 -14.42
N TYR A 356 -22.61 4.28 -13.59
CA TYR A 356 -22.07 5.60 -13.24
C TYR A 356 -21.21 6.20 -14.36
N ILE A 357 -20.56 5.38 -15.21
CA ILE A 357 -19.81 5.88 -16.37
C ILE A 357 -20.79 6.42 -17.42
N ARG A 358 -21.87 5.68 -17.68
CA ARG A 358 -22.97 6.12 -18.53
C ARG A 358 -23.58 7.41 -18.00
N PHE A 359 -23.87 7.50 -16.71
CA PHE A 359 -24.34 8.76 -16.11
C PHE A 359 -23.38 9.92 -16.37
N ALA A 360 -22.07 9.70 -16.18
CA ALA A 360 -21.07 10.73 -16.43
C ALA A 360 -21.09 11.19 -17.91
N ARG A 361 -21.10 10.25 -18.87
CA ARG A 361 -21.17 10.56 -20.31
C ARG A 361 -22.48 11.28 -20.68
N ASP A 362 -23.62 10.78 -20.22
CA ASP A 362 -24.95 11.35 -20.47
C ASP A 362 -25.08 12.79 -19.91
N ASN A 363 -24.31 13.14 -18.87
CA ASN A 363 -24.27 14.48 -18.25
C ASN A 363 -23.06 15.32 -18.70
N ASN A 364 -22.40 14.94 -19.79
CA ASN A 364 -21.23 15.62 -20.37
C ASN A 364 -20.09 15.82 -19.34
N ILE A 365 -19.89 14.87 -18.44
CA ILE A 365 -18.73 14.81 -17.54
C ILE A 365 -17.64 14.03 -18.29
N PRO A 366 -16.47 14.62 -18.56
CA PRO A 366 -15.38 13.92 -19.22
C PRO A 366 -14.92 12.70 -18.42
N VAL A 367 -14.86 11.57 -19.11
CA VAL A 367 -14.34 10.29 -18.60
C VAL A 367 -13.10 9.95 -19.41
N GLY A 368 -12.06 9.45 -18.74
CA GLY A 368 -10.85 8.99 -19.41
C GLY A 368 -11.10 7.76 -20.29
N PRO A 369 -10.15 7.45 -21.19
CA PRO A 369 -10.29 6.32 -22.12
C PRO A 369 -10.21 4.93 -21.44
N GLY A 370 -9.96 4.88 -20.14
CA GLY A 370 -9.74 3.66 -19.36
C GLY A 370 -8.28 3.51 -18.94
N ARG A 371 -8.05 2.79 -17.84
CA ARG A 371 -6.71 2.57 -17.27
C ARG A 371 -6.53 1.16 -16.76
N GLY A 372 -5.28 0.80 -16.50
CA GLY A 372 -4.93 -0.52 -16.00
C GLY A 372 -5.31 -1.63 -16.97
N SER A 373 -5.66 -2.80 -16.45
CA SER A 373 -6.00 -3.96 -17.27
C SER A 373 -7.41 -3.90 -17.84
N ALA A 374 -8.31 -3.05 -17.33
CA ALA A 374 -9.69 -2.94 -17.80
C ALA A 374 -9.80 -2.64 -19.31
N ALA A 375 -8.82 -1.95 -19.88
CA ALA A 375 -8.74 -1.67 -21.32
C ALA A 375 -8.56 -2.94 -22.19
N GLY A 376 -8.18 -4.09 -21.62
CA GLY A 376 -8.04 -5.34 -22.36
C GLY A 376 -9.34 -6.14 -22.57
N SER A 377 -10.48 -5.66 -22.06
CA SER A 377 -11.78 -6.31 -22.20
C SER A 377 -12.61 -5.68 -23.31
N LEU A 378 -13.05 -6.50 -24.26
CA LEU A 378 -14.00 -6.09 -25.29
C LEU A 378 -15.39 -5.79 -24.70
N VAL A 379 -15.80 -6.51 -23.66
CA VAL A 379 -17.05 -6.19 -22.93
C VAL A 379 -16.98 -4.78 -22.33
N ALA A 380 -15.85 -4.42 -21.70
CA ALA A 380 -15.67 -3.07 -21.15
C ALA A 380 -15.70 -1.98 -22.24
N TYR A 381 -15.09 -2.24 -23.39
CA TYR A 381 -15.12 -1.32 -24.55
C TYR A 381 -16.54 -1.17 -25.13
N ALA A 382 -17.23 -2.30 -25.30
CA ALA A 382 -18.58 -2.35 -25.85
C ALA A 382 -19.59 -1.63 -24.95
N MET A 383 -19.47 -1.80 -23.62
CA MET A 383 -20.30 -1.09 -22.65
C MET A 383 -19.88 0.38 -22.43
N GLU A 384 -18.91 0.91 -23.18
CA GLU A 384 -18.38 2.28 -23.02
C GLU A 384 -17.71 2.57 -21.65
N ILE A 385 -17.36 1.51 -20.90
CA ILE A 385 -16.55 1.59 -19.67
C ILE A 385 -15.13 2.04 -20.03
N THR A 386 -14.57 1.45 -21.09
CA THR A 386 -13.32 1.90 -21.72
C THR A 386 -13.59 2.45 -23.11
N ASN A 387 -12.61 3.18 -23.64
CA ASN A 387 -12.68 3.84 -24.95
C ASN A 387 -11.55 3.42 -25.90
N ILE A 388 -10.81 2.36 -25.54
CA ILE A 388 -9.71 1.81 -26.33
C ILE A 388 -10.16 0.47 -26.87
N ASP A 389 -10.03 0.27 -28.19
CA ASP A 389 -10.35 -0.99 -28.85
C ASP A 389 -9.30 -2.07 -28.52
N PRO A 390 -9.64 -3.12 -27.74
CA PRO A 390 -8.67 -4.11 -27.31
C PRO A 390 -8.22 -5.04 -28.44
N ILE A 391 -9.04 -5.27 -29.47
CA ILE A 391 -8.68 -6.16 -30.57
C ILE A 391 -7.72 -5.42 -31.50
N HIS A 392 -8.05 -4.18 -31.86
CA HIS A 392 -7.19 -3.35 -32.71
C HIS A 392 -5.77 -3.16 -32.12
N HIS A 393 -5.68 -2.93 -30.81
CA HIS A 393 -4.39 -2.74 -30.12
C HIS A 393 -3.80 -4.03 -29.53
N GLY A 394 -4.36 -5.20 -29.82
CA GLY A 394 -3.83 -6.50 -29.40
C GLY A 394 -3.77 -6.71 -27.88
N LEU A 395 -4.67 -6.06 -27.13
CA LEU A 395 -4.78 -6.15 -25.67
C LEU A 395 -5.46 -7.46 -25.22
N LEU A 396 -5.00 -8.00 -24.10
CA LEU A 396 -5.38 -9.33 -23.63
C LEU A 396 -6.42 -9.27 -22.49
N PHE A 397 -7.52 -10.02 -22.64
CA PHE A 397 -8.57 -10.13 -21.62
C PHE A 397 -8.08 -10.87 -20.38
N GLU A 398 -7.25 -11.89 -20.54
CA GLU A 398 -6.74 -12.73 -19.44
C GLU A 398 -5.82 -11.95 -18.48
N ARG A 399 -5.27 -10.82 -18.94
CA ARG A 399 -4.55 -9.86 -18.09
C ARG A 399 -5.50 -9.13 -17.14
N PHE A 400 -6.74 -8.91 -17.57
CA PHE A 400 -7.79 -8.31 -16.78
C PHE A 400 -8.48 -9.33 -15.88
N LEU A 401 -9.04 -10.39 -16.46
CA LEU A 401 -9.70 -11.48 -15.75
C LEU A 401 -9.05 -12.81 -16.11
N ASN A 402 -8.34 -13.38 -15.13
CA ASN A 402 -7.68 -14.66 -15.33
C ASN A 402 -8.61 -15.82 -14.88
N PRO A 403 -9.02 -16.72 -15.79
CA PRO A 403 -9.91 -17.84 -15.45
C PRO A 403 -9.31 -18.80 -14.42
N GLU A 404 -7.98 -18.91 -14.37
CA GLU A 404 -7.26 -19.78 -13.44
C GLU A 404 -7.19 -19.18 -12.02
N ARG A 405 -7.69 -17.95 -11.82
CA ARG A 405 -7.70 -17.25 -10.54
C ARG A 405 -9.01 -16.51 -10.29
N LYS A 406 -9.75 -16.96 -9.28
CA LYS A 406 -10.87 -16.18 -8.71
C LYS A 406 -10.33 -15.02 -7.88
N SER A 407 -10.10 -13.87 -8.51
CA SER A 407 -9.87 -12.59 -7.85
C SER A 407 -10.81 -11.53 -8.41
N MET A 408 -11.27 -10.63 -7.56
CA MET A 408 -12.09 -9.50 -7.98
C MET A 408 -11.27 -8.61 -8.94
N PRO A 409 -11.82 -8.25 -10.12
CA PRO A 409 -11.20 -7.28 -11.00
C PRO A 409 -11.24 -5.87 -10.39
N ASP A 410 -10.26 -5.03 -10.73
CA ASP A 410 -10.20 -3.64 -10.32
C ASP A 410 -10.34 -2.76 -11.57
N ILE A 411 -11.45 -2.01 -11.67
CA ILE A 411 -11.74 -1.07 -12.75
C ILE A 411 -11.66 0.34 -12.16
N ASP A 412 -10.48 0.94 -12.28
CA ASP A 412 -10.28 2.33 -11.93
C ASP A 412 -10.82 3.23 -13.05
N THR A 413 -11.54 4.30 -12.69
CA THR A 413 -12.10 5.23 -13.68
C THR A 413 -11.57 6.65 -13.44
N ASP A 414 -11.16 7.28 -14.53
CA ASP A 414 -10.65 8.65 -14.53
C ASP A 414 -11.77 9.64 -14.90
N PHE A 415 -12.01 10.65 -14.06
CA PHE A 415 -12.96 11.73 -14.29
C PHE A 415 -12.26 13.09 -14.30
N CYS A 416 -12.91 14.12 -14.86
CA CYS A 416 -12.43 15.49 -14.67
C CYS A 416 -12.52 15.89 -13.19
N ILE A 417 -11.52 16.63 -12.70
CA ILE A 417 -11.46 17.01 -11.27
C ILE A 417 -12.66 17.87 -10.86
N ASP A 418 -13.07 18.77 -11.74
CA ASP A 418 -14.06 19.81 -11.41
C ASP A 418 -15.46 19.21 -11.19
N ARG A 419 -15.78 18.06 -11.82
CA ARG A 419 -17.13 17.45 -11.79
C ARG A 419 -17.16 16.02 -11.26
N ARG A 420 -16.04 15.47 -10.78
CA ARG A 420 -15.99 14.11 -10.18
C ARG A 420 -16.98 13.95 -9.03
N GLU A 421 -17.16 14.97 -8.20
CA GLU A 421 -18.07 14.90 -7.05
C GLU A 421 -19.53 14.65 -7.48
N GLU A 422 -19.94 15.12 -8.66
CA GLU A 422 -21.29 14.86 -9.20
C GLU A 422 -21.53 13.36 -9.42
N VAL A 423 -20.49 12.63 -9.86
CA VAL A 423 -20.55 11.17 -10.06
C VAL A 423 -20.62 10.45 -8.73
N ILE A 424 -19.82 10.86 -7.73
CA ILE A 424 -19.89 10.29 -6.37
C ILE A 424 -21.26 10.52 -5.76
N GLN A 425 -21.83 11.71 -5.92
CA GLN A 425 -23.19 12.02 -5.46
C GLN A 425 -24.26 11.20 -6.20
N TYR A 426 -24.08 10.96 -7.50
CA TYR A 426 -24.97 10.06 -8.25
C TYR A 426 -24.96 8.65 -7.65
N VAL A 427 -23.77 8.07 -7.47
CA VAL A 427 -23.59 6.74 -6.85
C VAL A 427 -24.22 6.71 -5.46
N THR A 428 -23.98 7.74 -4.65
CA THR A 428 -24.54 7.86 -3.30
C THR A 428 -26.08 7.88 -3.32
N ARG A 429 -26.70 8.66 -4.22
CA ARG A 429 -28.17 8.68 -4.36
C ARG A 429 -28.74 7.39 -4.94
N ARG A 430 -28.00 6.74 -5.84
CA ARG A 430 -28.43 5.54 -6.57
C ARG A 430 -28.42 4.29 -5.70
N TYR A 431 -27.37 4.13 -4.90
CA TYR A 431 -27.14 2.93 -4.08
C TYR A 431 -27.48 3.13 -2.59
N GLY A 432 -27.69 4.37 -2.14
CA GLY A 432 -28.08 4.70 -0.76
C GLY A 432 -26.95 5.38 0.02
N GLU A 433 -27.29 6.44 0.76
CA GLU A 433 -26.33 7.20 1.58
C GLU A 433 -25.68 6.34 2.67
N GLU A 434 -26.40 5.33 3.17
CA GLU A 434 -25.93 4.39 4.19
C GLU A 434 -25.01 3.30 3.64
N ARG A 435 -24.86 3.20 2.31
CA ARG A 435 -24.12 2.12 1.62
C ARG A 435 -22.90 2.60 0.85
N VAL A 436 -22.66 3.91 0.81
CA VAL A 436 -21.57 4.54 0.08
C VAL A 436 -20.74 5.42 1.02
N ALA A 437 -19.42 5.23 1.02
CA ALA A 437 -18.49 6.06 1.78
C ALA A 437 -17.14 6.15 1.07
N GLN A 438 -16.36 7.20 1.34
CA GLN A 438 -14.98 7.27 0.84
C GLN A 438 -14.03 6.50 1.75
N ILE A 439 -12.89 6.05 1.22
CA ILE A 439 -11.91 5.27 1.99
C ILE A 439 -10.99 6.20 2.80
N ILE A 440 -10.67 5.84 4.05
CA ILE A 440 -9.67 6.56 4.85
C ILE A 440 -8.24 6.30 4.38
N THR A 441 -7.38 7.29 4.57
CA THR A 441 -5.93 7.12 4.46
C THR A 441 -5.26 7.52 5.76
N PHE A 442 -4.13 6.90 6.08
CA PHE A 442 -3.34 7.25 7.25
C PHE A 442 -2.01 7.88 6.82
N ASN A 443 -1.74 9.07 7.34
CA ASN A 443 -0.46 9.74 7.16
C ASN A 443 0.52 9.17 8.18
N ARG A 444 1.38 8.25 7.74
CA ARG A 444 2.41 7.64 8.57
C ARG A 444 3.64 8.53 8.72
N MET A 445 4.30 8.45 9.87
CA MET A 445 5.57 9.14 10.10
C MET A 445 6.70 8.45 9.34
N THR A 446 7.11 9.03 8.21
CA THR A 446 8.26 8.56 7.42
C THR A 446 9.59 8.89 8.11
N SER A 447 10.67 8.18 7.77
CA SER A 447 12.00 8.34 8.38
C SER A 447 12.47 9.80 8.45
N LYS A 448 12.26 10.58 7.38
CA LYS A 448 12.62 12.00 7.35
C LYS A 448 11.70 12.86 8.23
N ALA A 449 10.39 12.58 8.23
CA ALA A 449 9.41 13.36 8.97
C ALA A 449 9.53 13.13 10.48
N VAL A 450 9.61 11.86 10.91
CA VAL A 450 9.76 11.48 12.31
C VAL A 450 11.04 12.06 12.90
N LEU A 451 12.15 12.01 12.16
CA LEU A 451 13.43 12.57 12.57
C LEU A 451 13.32 14.08 12.86
N LYS A 452 12.66 14.84 11.98
CA LYS A 452 12.44 16.29 12.18
C LYS A 452 11.46 16.57 13.32
N ASP A 453 10.40 15.79 13.45
CA ASP A 453 9.40 15.97 14.50
C ASP A 453 9.99 15.71 15.89
N VAL A 454 10.83 14.68 16.04
CA VAL A 454 11.53 14.39 17.31
C VAL A 454 12.58 15.45 17.62
N ALA A 455 13.32 15.95 16.61
CA ALA A 455 14.27 17.05 16.80
C ALA A 455 13.60 18.29 17.39
N ARG A 456 12.41 18.64 16.87
CA ARG A 456 11.64 19.79 17.33
C ARG A 456 11.29 19.69 18.81
N VAL A 457 10.87 18.52 19.31
CA VAL A 457 10.49 18.37 20.72
C VAL A 457 11.68 18.25 21.67
N LEU A 458 12.85 17.84 21.14
CA LEU A 458 14.13 17.84 21.84
C LEU A 458 14.86 19.20 21.79
N ASP A 459 14.26 20.21 21.17
CA ASP A 459 14.85 21.55 20.96
C ASP A 459 16.19 21.52 20.18
N ILE A 460 16.31 20.58 19.24
CA ILE A 460 17.46 20.48 18.33
C ILE A 460 17.29 21.52 17.20
N PRO A 461 18.34 22.29 16.83
CA PRO A 461 18.25 23.31 15.80
C PRO A 461 17.75 22.76 14.45
N TYR A 462 16.82 23.47 13.82
CA TYR A 462 16.23 23.07 12.54
C TYR A 462 17.29 22.77 11.46
N ALA A 463 18.36 23.56 11.40
CA ALA A 463 19.45 23.39 10.43
C ALA A 463 20.13 22.02 10.56
N GLU A 464 20.32 21.54 11.78
CA GLU A 464 20.88 20.22 12.04
C GLU A 464 19.90 19.11 11.67
N SER A 465 18.63 19.26 12.05
CA SER A 465 17.57 18.32 11.68
C SER A 465 17.40 18.18 10.15
N ASP A 466 17.50 19.28 9.41
CA ASP A 466 17.39 19.30 7.95
C ASP A 466 18.61 18.66 7.28
N ARG A 467 19.82 18.91 7.81
CA ARG A 467 21.05 18.25 7.34
C ARG A 467 20.94 16.73 7.50
N MET A 468 20.59 16.24 8.70
CA MET A 468 20.45 14.80 8.94
C MET A 468 19.35 14.17 8.08
N ALA A 469 18.21 14.84 7.89
CA ALA A 469 17.12 14.34 7.05
C ALA A 469 17.48 14.30 5.55
N LYS A 470 18.39 15.16 5.08
CA LYS A 470 18.88 15.15 3.68
C LYS A 470 19.84 13.98 3.40
N LEU A 471 20.59 13.52 4.41
CA LEU A 471 21.47 12.36 4.29
C LEU A 471 20.69 11.06 4.05
N ILE A 472 19.42 10.97 4.46
CA ILE A 472 18.59 9.79 4.23
C ILE A 472 18.23 9.71 2.72
N PRO A 473 18.69 8.68 1.99
CA PRO A 473 18.37 8.51 0.57
C PRO A 473 16.89 8.24 0.35
N VAL A 474 16.39 8.59 -0.84
CA VAL A 474 15.01 8.35 -1.23
C VAL A 474 15.00 7.52 -2.51
N ALA A 475 14.62 6.25 -2.38
CA ALA A 475 14.47 5.34 -3.50
C ALA A 475 12.98 5.20 -3.84
N ARG A 476 12.61 5.44 -5.11
CA ARG A 476 11.21 5.34 -5.59
C ARG A 476 10.22 6.12 -4.71
N GLY A 477 10.61 7.31 -4.26
CA GLY A 477 9.78 8.18 -3.41
C GLY A 477 9.69 7.75 -1.94
N LYS A 478 10.33 6.66 -1.52
CA LYS A 478 10.35 6.20 -0.12
C LYS A 478 11.72 6.45 0.51
N PRO A 479 11.81 7.14 1.66
CA PRO A 479 13.06 7.30 2.37
C PRO A 479 13.54 5.97 2.94
N THR A 480 14.86 5.75 2.98
CA THR A 480 15.45 4.61 3.67
C THR A 480 15.04 4.61 5.15
N LYS A 481 14.71 3.43 5.70
CA LYS A 481 14.30 3.30 7.10
C LYS A 481 15.45 3.67 8.05
N LEU A 482 15.15 4.30 9.17
CA LEU A 482 16.16 4.69 10.16
C LEU A 482 16.97 3.49 10.65
N LYS A 483 16.35 2.31 10.79
CA LYS A 483 17.05 1.08 11.24
C LYS A 483 18.19 0.68 10.31
N VAL A 484 18.05 0.95 9.00
CA VAL A 484 19.10 0.70 8.00
C VAL A 484 20.15 1.81 8.05
N MET A 485 19.74 3.05 8.32
CA MET A 485 20.66 4.20 8.41
C MET A 485 21.67 4.06 9.57
N ILE A 486 21.31 3.36 10.64
CA ILE A 486 22.21 3.09 11.78
C ILE A 486 22.90 1.71 11.73
N SER A 487 22.55 0.86 10.76
CA SER A 487 23.17 -0.46 10.60
C SER A 487 24.49 -0.38 9.85
N ASP A 488 25.23 -1.50 9.83
CA ASP A 488 26.46 -1.61 9.03
C ASP A 488 26.19 -1.47 7.52
N ASP A 489 24.98 -1.79 7.07
CA ASP A 489 24.52 -1.64 5.68
C ASP A 489 24.04 -0.21 5.34
N THR A 490 24.46 0.80 6.10
CA THR A 490 23.97 2.17 5.91
C THR A 490 24.43 2.74 4.56
N PRO A 491 23.50 3.32 3.76
CA PRO A 491 23.88 4.01 2.53
C PRO A 491 24.49 5.40 2.77
N ALA A 492 24.58 5.85 4.03
CA ALA A 492 25.17 7.14 4.40
C ALA A 492 26.05 6.98 5.65
N PRO A 493 27.34 6.65 5.49
CA PRO A 493 28.26 6.44 6.62
C PRO A 493 28.35 7.64 7.57
N GLU A 494 28.28 8.88 7.06
CA GLU A 494 28.27 10.10 7.87
C GLU A 494 27.09 10.14 8.86
N PHE A 495 25.93 9.60 8.48
CA PHE A 495 24.76 9.55 9.37
C PHE A 495 25.02 8.62 10.56
N LYS A 496 25.59 7.44 10.28
CA LYS A 496 25.94 6.45 11.30
C LYS A 496 27.07 6.94 12.20
N GLU A 497 28.11 7.55 11.64
CA GLU A 497 29.24 8.09 12.41
C GLU A 497 28.77 9.11 13.46
N LYS A 498 27.83 10.00 13.10
CA LYS A 498 27.22 10.92 14.06
C LYS A 498 26.40 10.21 15.13
N TYR A 499 25.62 9.21 14.75
CA TYR A 499 24.87 8.38 15.70
C TYR A 499 25.79 7.63 16.68
N ASP A 500 26.96 7.20 16.24
CA ASP A 500 27.90 6.45 17.06
C ASP A 500 28.71 7.34 18.01
N ASN A 501 29.05 8.55 17.57
CA ASN A 501 29.98 9.44 18.28
C ASN A 501 29.29 10.51 19.14
N ASP A 502 28.05 10.91 18.84
CA ASP A 502 27.32 11.93 19.60
C ASP A 502 26.15 11.34 20.41
N PRO A 503 26.22 11.34 21.75
CA PRO A 503 25.14 10.86 22.62
C PRO A 503 23.80 11.59 22.42
N GLN A 504 23.83 12.89 22.08
CA GLN A 504 22.59 13.65 21.85
C GLN A 504 21.90 13.18 20.57
N THR A 505 22.67 13.03 19.48
CA THR A 505 22.20 12.46 18.21
C THR A 505 21.73 11.02 18.38
N ARG A 506 22.42 10.18 19.17
CA ARG A 506 21.99 8.81 19.48
C ARG A 506 20.61 8.77 20.12
N ARG A 507 20.41 9.51 21.22
CA ARG A 507 19.11 9.59 21.91
C ARG A 507 17.99 10.06 20.98
N TRP A 508 18.27 11.08 20.17
CA TRP A 508 17.32 11.61 19.18
C TRP A 508 16.89 10.56 18.15
N ILE A 509 17.85 9.82 17.58
CA ILE A 509 17.58 8.79 16.58
C ILE A 509 16.91 7.56 17.20
N ASP A 510 17.31 7.14 18.41
CA ASP A 510 16.69 6.03 19.14
C ASP A 510 15.21 6.26 19.41
N MET A 511 14.86 7.49 19.80
CA MET A 511 13.45 7.88 19.96
C MET A 511 12.72 7.86 18.63
N ALA A 512 13.30 8.44 17.58
CA ALA A 512 12.71 8.49 16.24
C ALA A 512 12.49 7.08 15.64
N LEU A 513 13.40 6.14 15.91
CA LEU A 513 13.30 4.73 15.50
C LEU A 513 12.07 4.03 16.07
N ARG A 514 11.76 4.28 17.35
CA ARG A 514 10.64 3.60 18.05
C ARG A 514 9.27 4.06 17.55
N ILE A 515 9.14 5.33 17.14
CA ILE A 515 7.88 5.88 16.61
C ILE A 515 7.85 5.97 15.07
N GLU A 516 8.90 5.52 14.37
CA GLU A 516 8.92 5.42 12.90
C GLU A 516 7.78 4.52 12.41
N GLY A 517 6.96 5.01 11.47
CA GLY A 517 5.85 4.26 10.90
C GLY A 517 4.52 4.35 11.66
N THR A 518 4.49 5.01 12.82
CA THR A 518 3.23 5.30 13.54
C THR A 518 2.32 6.23 12.74
N ASN A 519 1.01 6.15 13.00
CA ASN A 519 0.02 6.99 12.30
C ASN A 519 -0.05 8.38 12.98
N LYS A 520 0.16 9.44 12.20
CA LYS A 520 0.14 10.83 12.70
C LYS A 520 -1.24 11.45 12.60
N THR A 521 -1.88 11.32 11.45
CA THR A 521 -3.23 11.84 11.17
C THR A 521 -3.93 10.91 10.20
N PHE A 522 -5.25 11.03 10.12
CA PHE A 522 -6.02 10.44 9.04
C PHE A 522 -6.36 11.49 7.98
N GLY A 523 -6.61 11.00 6.77
CA GLY A 523 -7.09 11.77 5.63
C GLY A 523 -8.10 10.94 4.85
N MET A 524 -8.45 11.45 3.68
CA MET A 524 -9.35 10.78 2.74
C MET A 524 -8.55 10.25 1.57
N HIS A 525 -8.90 9.08 1.06
CA HIS A 525 -8.30 8.56 -0.16
C HIS A 525 -8.67 9.49 -1.32
N ALA A 526 -7.68 9.81 -2.15
CA ALA A 526 -7.90 10.72 -3.27
C ALA A 526 -8.83 10.14 -4.35
N ALA A 527 -9.33 8.91 -4.24
CA ALA A 527 -10.07 8.23 -5.30
C ALA A 527 -11.00 7.11 -4.78
N GLY A 528 -10.56 6.35 -3.78
CA GLY A 528 -11.29 5.20 -3.26
C GLY A 528 -12.65 5.54 -2.66
N VAL A 529 -13.67 4.95 -3.25
CA VAL A 529 -15.06 4.93 -2.80
C VAL A 529 -15.46 3.48 -2.60
N VAL A 530 -16.19 3.21 -1.53
CA VAL A 530 -16.77 1.91 -1.22
C VAL A 530 -18.25 1.94 -1.53
N ILE A 531 -18.74 0.88 -2.17
CA ILE A 531 -20.17 0.65 -2.40
C ILE A 531 -20.50 -0.73 -1.82
N SER A 532 -21.51 -0.80 -0.96
CA SER A 532 -21.92 -2.04 -0.29
C SER A 532 -23.34 -2.45 -0.65
N LYS A 533 -23.62 -3.76 -0.60
CA LYS A 533 -24.98 -4.28 -0.61
C LYS A 533 -25.76 -3.92 0.66
N ASP A 534 -25.12 -4.13 1.80
CA ASP A 534 -25.69 -3.89 3.13
C ASP A 534 -25.24 -2.53 3.68
N PRO A 535 -25.96 -1.93 4.64
CA PRO A 535 -25.53 -0.71 5.31
C PRO A 535 -24.08 -0.81 5.81
N LEU A 536 -23.26 0.19 5.49
CA LEU A 536 -21.84 0.19 5.84
C LEU A 536 -21.64 0.19 7.35
N ASP A 537 -22.54 0.83 8.11
CA ASP A 537 -22.46 0.95 9.57
C ASP A 537 -22.78 -0.35 10.34
N GLU A 538 -22.93 -1.48 9.64
CA GLU A 538 -22.93 -2.83 10.21
C GLU A 538 -21.63 -3.60 9.91
N ILE A 539 -20.79 -3.11 8.98
CA ILE A 539 -19.62 -3.83 8.46
C ILE A 539 -18.33 -3.07 8.77
N VAL A 540 -18.33 -1.75 8.56
CA VAL A 540 -17.19 -0.86 8.65
C VAL A 540 -17.56 0.38 9.46
N PRO A 541 -16.79 0.76 10.49
CA PRO A 541 -17.08 1.98 11.22
C PRO A 541 -16.86 3.19 10.33
N LEU A 542 -17.73 4.19 10.44
CA LEU A 542 -17.68 5.41 9.63
C LEU A 542 -17.36 6.63 10.49
N GLN A 543 -16.78 7.66 9.87
CA GLN A 543 -16.55 8.95 10.51
C GLN A 543 -16.64 10.10 9.51
N ARG A 544 -16.66 11.33 10.01
CA ARG A 544 -16.58 12.54 9.18
C ARG A 544 -15.15 13.02 9.06
N ASN A 545 -14.73 13.39 7.86
CA ASN A 545 -13.50 14.18 7.68
C ASN A 545 -13.74 15.66 8.05
N ASN A 546 -12.69 16.49 7.96
CA ASN A 546 -12.79 17.93 8.26
C ASN A 546 -13.73 18.69 7.31
N ASP A 547 -13.97 18.16 6.11
CA ASP A 547 -14.85 18.73 5.09
C ASP A 547 -16.31 18.23 5.23
N GLY A 548 -16.58 17.39 6.25
CA GLY A 548 -17.91 16.86 6.57
C GLY A 548 -18.33 15.61 5.78
N GLN A 549 -17.50 15.12 4.85
CA GLN A 549 -17.75 13.91 4.07
C GLN A 549 -17.59 12.66 4.94
N VAL A 550 -18.41 11.64 4.66
CA VAL A 550 -18.37 10.36 5.35
C VAL A 550 -17.27 9.48 4.76
N ILE A 551 -16.35 9.06 5.63
CA ILE A 551 -15.24 8.18 5.30
C ILE A 551 -15.27 6.91 6.16
N THR A 552 -14.71 5.81 5.65
CA THR A 552 -14.50 4.58 6.42
C THR A 552 -13.49 4.81 7.53
N GLN A 553 -13.44 3.93 8.53
CA GLN A 553 -12.35 3.86 9.51
C GLN A 553 -11.29 2.83 9.10
N TYR A 554 -11.62 1.90 8.20
CA TYR A 554 -10.69 0.90 7.72
C TYR A 554 -9.96 1.33 6.45
N TYR A 555 -8.66 1.00 6.42
CA TYR A 555 -7.80 1.24 5.28
C TYR A 555 -8.20 0.39 4.07
N MET A 556 -7.75 0.79 2.87
CA MET A 556 -8.10 0.17 1.59
C MET A 556 -7.97 -1.37 1.59
N GLU A 557 -6.83 -1.90 2.03
CA GLU A 557 -6.58 -3.35 2.07
C GLU A 557 -7.45 -4.10 3.10
N ASP A 558 -7.97 -3.40 4.10
CA ASP A 558 -8.87 -3.95 5.11
C ASP A 558 -10.31 -3.98 4.60
N VAL A 559 -10.74 -2.93 3.89
CA VAL A 559 -12.02 -2.89 3.18
C VAL A 559 -12.10 -4.00 2.13
N GLU A 560 -11.05 -4.21 1.34
CA GLU A 560 -10.97 -5.29 0.35
C GLU A 560 -11.02 -6.68 1.02
N ALA A 561 -10.36 -6.86 2.16
CA ALA A 561 -10.39 -8.12 2.91
C ALA A 561 -11.78 -8.45 3.48
N LEU A 562 -12.62 -7.43 3.70
CA LEU A 562 -14.04 -7.57 4.03
C LEU A 562 -14.91 -7.91 2.82
N GLY A 563 -14.34 -7.99 1.62
CA GLY A 563 -15.06 -8.29 0.37
C GLY A 563 -16.04 -7.20 -0.05
N LEU A 564 -15.82 -5.97 0.42
CA LEU A 564 -16.54 -4.79 -0.03
C LEU A 564 -16.05 -4.35 -1.39
N LEU A 565 -16.95 -3.79 -2.19
CA LEU A 565 -16.60 -3.30 -3.51
C LEU A 565 -15.90 -1.94 -3.40
N LYS A 566 -14.62 -1.93 -3.74
CA LYS A 566 -13.81 -0.72 -3.90
C LYS A 566 -13.90 -0.26 -5.35
N MET A 567 -14.04 1.05 -5.54
CA MET A 567 -13.91 1.72 -6.83
C MET A 567 -13.01 2.95 -6.67
N ASP A 568 -12.06 3.15 -7.57
CA ASP A 568 -11.27 4.37 -7.60
C ASP A 568 -11.85 5.37 -8.61
N PHE A 569 -12.40 6.46 -8.09
CA PHE A 569 -12.85 7.64 -8.84
C PHE A 569 -11.71 8.64 -8.88
N LEU A 570 -10.81 8.55 -9.87
CA LEU A 570 -9.67 9.46 -9.95
C LEU A 570 -10.07 10.78 -10.58
N GLY A 571 -9.51 11.87 -10.06
CA GLY A 571 -9.62 13.19 -10.69
C GLY A 571 -8.37 13.51 -11.50
N LEU A 572 -8.48 13.60 -12.83
CA LEU A 572 -7.39 14.04 -13.70
C LEU A 572 -7.56 15.50 -14.16
N ARG A 573 -6.51 16.30 -13.92
CA ARG A 573 -6.42 17.70 -14.40
C ARG A 573 -6.47 17.80 -15.91
N ASN A 574 -5.95 16.79 -16.61
CA ASN A 574 -5.82 16.83 -18.06
C ASN A 574 -7.17 16.67 -18.75
N LEU A 575 -8.09 15.88 -18.18
CA LEU A 575 -9.46 15.79 -18.68
C LEU A 575 -10.17 17.15 -18.55
N THR A 576 -9.99 17.83 -17.42
CA THR A 576 -10.46 19.21 -17.24
C THR A 576 -9.84 20.17 -18.25
N MET A 577 -8.55 20.03 -18.54
CA MET A 577 -7.83 20.87 -19.50
C MET A 577 -8.34 20.67 -20.93
N ILE A 578 -8.54 19.40 -21.35
CA ILE A 578 -9.10 19.05 -22.66
C ILE A 578 -10.50 19.65 -22.80
N GLN A 579 -11.37 19.43 -21.80
CA GLN A 579 -12.72 19.98 -21.81
C GLN A 579 -12.73 21.51 -21.97
N LYS A 580 -11.96 22.25 -21.16
CA LYS A 580 -11.87 23.71 -21.24
C LYS A 580 -11.31 24.17 -22.59
N THR A 581 -10.39 23.41 -23.17
CA THR A 581 -9.86 23.71 -24.51
C THR A 581 -10.95 23.59 -25.58
N LEU A 582 -11.75 22.52 -25.52
CA LEU A 582 -12.88 22.31 -26.45
C LEU A 582 -13.94 23.41 -26.29
N GLU A 583 -14.29 23.79 -25.06
CA GLU A 583 -15.24 24.88 -24.78
C GLU A 583 -14.76 26.22 -25.35
N LEU A 584 -13.46 26.54 -25.24
CA LEU A 584 -12.88 27.76 -25.79
C LEU A 584 -12.87 27.75 -27.33
N ILE A 585 -12.60 26.59 -27.94
CA ILE A 585 -12.66 26.43 -29.40
C ILE A 585 -14.09 26.64 -29.90
N GLU A 586 -15.08 26.04 -29.24
CA GLU A 586 -16.48 26.22 -29.58
C GLU A 586 -16.92 27.68 -29.42
N ALA A 587 -16.52 28.35 -28.33
CA ALA A 587 -16.82 29.75 -28.08
C ALA A 587 -16.16 30.71 -29.09
N THR A 588 -14.96 30.39 -29.58
CA THR A 588 -14.18 31.26 -30.47
C THR A 588 -14.48 31.02 -31.95
N HIS A 589 -14.65 29.77 -32.33
CA HIS A 589 -14.76 29.35 -33.73
C HIS A 589 -16.16 28.82 -34.10
N GLY A 590 -17.03 28.57 -33.13
CA GLY A 590 -18.36 27.97 -33.36
C GLY A 590 -18.31 26.49 -33.76
N THR A 591 -17.14 25.85 -33.68
CA THR A 591 -16.93 24.45 -34.06
C THR A 591 -16.93 23.58 -32.82
N LYS A 592 -17.83 22.60 -32.76
CA LYS A 592 -17.83 21.57 -31.72
C LYS A 592 -16.96 20.40 -32.17
N ILE A 593 -15.95 20.07 -31.37
CA ILE A 593 -15.01 18.96 -31.64
C ILE A 593 -15.33 17.83 -30.65
N ASP A 594 -15.47 16.61 -31.17
CA ASP A 594 -15.58 15.40 -30.36
C ASP A 594 -14.18 14.82 -30.14
N PRO A 595 -13.67 14.75 -28.89
CA PRO A 595 -12.36 14.17 -28.62
C PRO A 595 -12.27 12.67 -28.94
N ASP A 596 -13.39 11.96 -28.98
CA ASP A 596 -13.42 10.51 -29.23
C ASP A 596 -13.41 10.17 -30.75
N ASP A 597 -13.60 11.15 -31.63
CA ASP A 597 -13.64 10.99 -33.11
C ASP A 597 -12.45 11.70 -33.80
N LEU A 598 -11.35 11.93 -33.09
CA LEU A 598 -10.14 12.54 -33.65
C LEU A 598 -9.34 11.54 -34.53
N PRO A 599 -8.74 12.00 -35.64
CA PRO A 599 -7.89 11.16 -36.48
C PRO A 599 -6.60 10.78 -35.75
N MET A 600 -6.25 9.49 -35.79
CA MET A 600 -5.07 8.94 -35.11
C MET A 600 -3.75 9.22 -35.84
N ASP A 601 -3.82 9.65 -37.10
CA ASP A 601 -2.68 9.81 -38.02
C ASP A 601 -2.41 11.27 -38.43
N ASP A 602 -2.86 12.26 -37.63
CA ASP A 602 -2.73 13.69 -37.96
C ASP A 602 -1.25 14.14 -38.13
N PRO A 603 -0.82 14.51 -39.35
CA PRO A 603 0.58 14.88 -39.60
C PRO A 603 1.03 16.14 -38.88
N ALA A 604 0.11 17.06 -38.53
CA ALA A 604 0.46 18.29 -37.82
C ALA A 604 0.85 17.99 -36.37
N THR A 605 0.13 17.09 -35.72
CA THR A 605 0.41 16.60 -34.37
C THR A 605 1.77 15.90 -34.30
N PHE A 606 2.06 14.98 -35.22
CA PHE A 606 3.37 14.31 -35.23
C PHE A 606 4.53 15.27 -35.52
N LYS A 607 4.36 16.27 -36.39
CA LYS A 607 5.37 17.32 -36.59
C LYS A 607 5.64 18.14 -35.34
N LEU A 608 4.64 18.38 -34.51
CA LEU A 608 4.82 19.04 -33.21
C LEU A 608 5.62 18.14 -32.26
N LEU A 609 5.29 16.85 -32.22
CA LEU A 609 6.01 15.85 -31.43
C LEU A 609 7.49 15.76 -31.84
N GLU A 610 7.77 15.70 -33.14
CA GLU A 610 9.13 15.66 -33.70
C GLU A 610 9.98 16.88 -33.32
N ARG A 611 9.37 18.06 -33.21
CA ARG A 611 10.07 19.29 -32.77
C ARG A 611 10.39 19.28 -31.27
N GLY A 612 9.68 18.43 -30.51
CA GLY A 612 9.75 18.32 -29.07
C GLY A 612 9.30 19.56 -28.32
N ASP A 613 8.37 20.33 -28.90
CA ASP A 613 7.70 21.47 -28.28
C ASP A 613 6.58 20.98 -27.33
N LEU A 614 6.95 20.12 -26.36
CA LEU A 614 6.01 19.34 -25.52
C LEU A 614 5.70 20.05 -24.18
N GLY A 615 5.61 21.37 -24.21
CA GLY A 615 5.16 22.16 -23.06
C GLY A 615 3.67 21.96 -22.82
N GLY A 616 3.29 21.32 -21.71
CA GLY A 616 1.88 21.06 -21.38
C GLY A 616 1.29 19.79 -22.03
N VAL A 617 2.10 18.98 -22.71
CA VAL A 617 1.65 17.71 -23.31
C VAL A 617 1.81 16.59 -22.29
N PHE A 618 0.69 16.02 -21.84
CA PHE A 618 0.64 15.04 -20.77
C PHE A 618 1.64 13.88 -20.98
N GLN A 619 2.32 13.49 -19.89
CA GLN A 619 3.36 12.45 -19.82
C GLN A 619 4.68 12.72 -20.58
N LEU A 620 4.72 13.71 -21.48
CA LEU A 620 5.90 13.99 -22.33
C LEU A 620 6.67 15.27 -21.94
N GLU A 621 6.42 15.82 -20.76
CA GLU A 621 6.93 17.14 -20.37
C GLU A 621 8.36 17.16 -19.82
N SER A 622 8.86 16.03 -19.31
CA SER A 622 10.17 16.01 -18.66
C SER A 622 11.29 16.27 -19.66
N SER A 623 12.37 16.94 -19.24
CA SER A 623 13.47 17.34 -20.13
C SER A 623 14.09 16.15 -20.87
N GLY A 624 14.32 15.04 -20.18
CA GLY A 624 14.85 13.82 -20.80
C GLY A 624 13.86 13.15 -21.76
N MET A 625 12.57 13.10 -21.42
CA MET A 625 11.54 12.56 -22.32
C MET A 625 11.43 13.39 -23.60
N ARG A 626 11.44 14.71 -23.49
CA ARG A 626 11.42 15.61 -24.66
C ARG A 626 12.56 15.34 -25.62
N GLN A 627 13.76 15.09 -25.10
CA GLN A 627 14.92 14.77 -25.93
C GLN A 627 14.72 13.43 -26.66
N ILE A 628 14.27 12.40 -25.94
CA ILE A 628 14.00 11.08 -26.52
C ILE A 628 12.93 11.15 -27.61
N VAL A 629 11.85 11.92 -27.40
CA VAL A 629 10.80 12.07 -28.42
C VAL A 629 11.34 12.76 -29.68
N LYS A 630 12.21 13.77 -29.55
CA LYS A 630 12.89 14.41 -30.70
C LYS A 630 13.76 13.43 -31.48
N ASP A 631 14.47 12.55 -30.76
CA ASP A 631 15.37 11.58 -31.37
C ASP A 631 14.60 10.41 -32.01
N LEU A 632 13.51 9.97 -31.35
CA LEU A 632 12.63 8.91 -31.83
C LEU A 632 11.85 9.33 -33.08
N LYS A 633 11.35 10.57 -33.13
CA LYS A 633 10.41 11.07 -34.15
C LYS A 633 9.19 10.15 -34.30
N PRO A 634 8.28 10.09 -33.30
CA PRO A 634 7.14 9.18 -33.31
C PRO A 634 6.30 9.36 -34.59
N SER A 635 5.93 8.24 -35.22
CA SER A 635 5.12 8.18 -36.44
C SER A 635 3.72 7.61 -36.22
N GLY A 636 3.43 7.16 -34.99
CA GLY A 636 2.16 6.57 -34.58
C GLY A 636 2.01 6.57 -33.05
N LEU A 637 0.86 6.10 -32.56
CA LEU A 637 0.59 5.99 -31.12
C LEU A 637 1.42 4.89 -30.45
N GLU A 638 1.75 3.83 -31.19
CA GLU A 638 2.53 2.68 -30.75
C GLU A 638 3.94 3.10 -30.33
N ASP A 639 4.54 4.05 -31.06
CA ASP A 639 5.83 4.67 -30.72
C ASP A 639 5.79 5.43 -29.40
N ILE A 640 4.72 6.21 -29.20
CA ILE A 640 4.53 7.03 -27.98
C ILE A 640 4.34 6.11 -26.79
N SER A 641 3.48 5.09 -26.93
CA SER A 641 3.26 4.05 -25.91
C SER A 641 4.56 3.31 -25.57
N SER A 642 5.34 2.91 -26.57
CA SER A 642 6.60 2.19 -26.39
C SER A 642 7.63 3.03 -25.62
N VAL A 643 7.78 4.31 -25.98
CA VAL A 643 8.71 5.20 -25.27
C VAL A 643 8.27 5.51 -23.85
N LEU A 644 6.96 5.66 -23.60
CA LEU A 644 6.42 5.81 -22.24
C LEU A 644 6.65 4.56 -21.38
N ALA A 645 6.64 3.37 -21.99
CA ALA A 645 6.97 2.12 -21.32
C ALA A 645 8.47 1.98 -21.04
N LEU A 646 9.31 2.38 -22.00
CA LEU A 646 10.78 2.32 -21.91
C LEU A 646 11.40 3.41 -21.02
N TYR A 647 10.77 4.58 -20.89
CA TYR A 647 11.29 5.67 -20.06
C TYR A 647 10.96 5.47 -18.57
N ARG A 648 11.44 4.35 -18.03
CA ARG A 648 11.30 3.95 -16.63
C ARG A 648 12.65 3.48 -16.08
N PRO A 649 12.89 3.59 -14.76
CA PRO A 649 14.05 2.99 -14.12
C PRO A 649 14.08 1.50 -14.45
N GLY A 650 15.18 1.05 -15.05
CA GLY A 650 15.32 -0.31 -15.57
C GLY A 650 15.56 -0.40 -17.07
N PRO A 651 14.54 -0.25 -17.95
CA PRO A 651 14.77 -0.22 -19.40
C PRO A 651 15.70 0.92 -19.84
N LEU A 652 15.69 2.04 -19.08
CA LEU A 652 16.62 3.15 -19.27
C LEU A 652 18.06 2.74 -18.93
N ASP A 653 18.27 2.02 -17.82
CA ASP A 653 19.58 1.53 -17.38
C ASP A 653 20.11 0.40 -18.29
N ALA A 654 19.20 -0.36 -18.91
CA ALA A 654 19.53 -1.42 -19.87
C ALA A 654 19.91 -0.91 -21.27
N GLY A 655 19.94 0.43 -21.49
CA GLY A 655 20.29 1.01 -22.78
C GLY A 655 19.35 0.64 -23.93
N LEU A 656 18.07 0.32 -23.63
CA LEU A 656 17.11 -0.14 -24.63
C LEU A 656 16.59 1.00 -25.52
N ILE A 657 16.53 2.22 -25.00
CA ILE A 657 16.01 3.39 -25.73
C ILE A 657 16.88 3.73 -26.96
N PRO A 658 18.24 3.84 -26.86
CA PRO A 658 19.08 4.05 -28.03
C PRO A 658 18.93 2.96 -29.10
N LYS A 659 18.86 1.67 -28.69
CA LYS A 659 18.62 0.55 -29.61
C LYS A 659 17.27 0.67 -30.32
N PHE A 660 16.21 1.00 -29.58
CA PHE A 660 14.87 1.22 -30.13
C PHE A 660 14.87 2.32 -31.20
N ILE A 661 15.49 3.46 -30.91
CA ILE A 661 15.63 4.59 -31.83
C ILE A 661 16.45 4.19 -33.08
N ASN A 662 17.59 3.53 -32.89
CA ASN A 662 18.46 3.13 -34.00
C ASN A 662 17.79 2.12 -34.92
N ARG A 663 17.09 1.12 -34.36
CA ARG A 663 16.35 0.13 -35.16
C ARG A 663 15.19 0.75 -35.92
N LYS A 664 14.45 1.66 -35.28
CA LYS A 664 13.39 2.43 -35.95
C LYS A 664 13.91 3.21 -37.16
N HIS A 665 15.04 3.91 -37.01
CA HIS A 665 15.66 4.67 -38.10
C HIS A 665 16.46 3.81 -39.08
N GLY A 666 16.46 2.48 -38.94
CA GLY A 666 17.20 1.56 -39.81
C GLY A 666 18.73 1.66 -39.68
N ARG A 667 19.24 2.26 -38.60
CA ARG A 667 20.68 2.38 -38.29
C ARG A 667 21.23 1.10 -37.65
N GLU A 668 20.36 0.29 -37.08
CA GLU A 668 20.66 -1.03 -36.50
C GLU A 668 19.70 -2.07 -37.12
N LYS A 669 20.19 -3.28 -37.41
CA LYS A 669 19.34 -4.37 -37.93
C LYS A 669 18.47 -4.94 -36.83
N ILE A 670 17.21 -5.22 -37.16
CA ILE A 670 16.29 -5.94 -36.28
C ILE A 670 16.55 -7.44 -36.46
N ASP A 671 17.10 -8.07 -35.43
CA ASP A 671 17.31 -9.52 -35.38
C ASP A 671 16.31 -10.18 -34.44
N PHE A 672 15.72 -11.30 -34.87
CA PHE A 672 14.75 -12.06 -34.09
C PHE A 672 15.37 -13.43 -33.79
N ALA A 673 15.34 -13.84 -32.51
CA ALA A 673 15.93 -15.12 -32.12
C ALA A 673 15.22 -16.34 -32.72
N ASP A 674 13.95 -16.19 -33.13
CA ASP A 674 13.14 -17.22 -33.78
C ASP A 674 12.02 -16.58 -34.62
N GLU A 675 11.49 -17.29 -35.62
CA GLU A 675 10.38 -16.82 -36.47
C GLU A 675 9.09 -16.60 -35.67
N ILE A 676 8.87 -17.36 -34.60
CA ILE A 676 7.70 -17.22 -33.70
C ILE A 676 7.65 -15.83 -33.04
N LEU A 677 8.81 -15.20 -32.82
CA LEU A 677 8.91 -13.90 -32.15
C LEU A 677 8.56 -12.73 -33.06
N LYS A 678 8.68 -12.91 -34.38
CA LYS A 678 8.47 -11.85 -35.36
C LYS A 678 7.10 -11.18 -35.24
N PRO A 679 5.95 -11.91 -35.27
CA PRO A 679 4.63 -11.26 -35.13
C PRO A 679 4.42 -10.58 -33.77
N ILE A 680 5.15 -10.96 -32.72
CA ILE A 680 4.98 -10.42 -31.36
C ILE A 680 5.81 -9.15 -31.14
N LEU A 681 7.03 -9.10 -31.70
CA LEU A 681 8.02 -8.06 -31.43
C LEU A 681 8.22 -7.09 -32.61
N SER A 682 7.57 -7.32 -33.76
CA SER A 682 7.70 -6.43 -34.92
C SER A 682 7.29 -4.99 -34.62
N GLU A 683 6.21 -4.78 -33.86
CA GLU A 683 5.73 -3.45 -33.46
C GLU A 683 6.75 -2.68 -32.62
N THR A 684 7.57 -3.40 -31.84
CA THR A 684 8.56 -2.82 -30.92
C THR A 684 9.99 -3.01 -31.41
N TYR A 685 10.16 -3.15 -32.72
CA TYR A 685 11.47 -3.27 -33.38
C TYR A 685 12.37 -4.38 -32.81
N GLY A 686 11.78 -5.53 -32.45
CA GLY A 686 12.50 -6.68 -31.91
C GLY A 686 12.95 -6.50 -30.45
N ILE A 687 12.41 -5.53 -29.73
CA ILE A 687 12.68 -5.28 -28.31
C ILE A 687 11.45 -5.65 -27.50
N MET A 688 11.61 -6.42 -26.42
CA MET A 688 10.52 -6.68 -25.47
C MET A 688 10.26 -5.42 -24.65
N VAL A 689 9.05 -4.87 -24.78
CA VAL A 689 8.64 -3.63 -24.09
C VAL A 689 7.43 -3.90 -23.18
N TYR A 690 6.48 -4.70 -23.64
CA TYR A 690 5.21 -4.91 -22.97
C TYR A 690 5.12 -6.25 -22.24
N GLN A 691 4.32 -6.28 -21.18
CA GLN A 691 4.05 -7.52 -20.43
C GLN A 691 3.23 -8.51 -21.27
N GLU A 692 2.36 -8.01 -22.14
CA GLU A 692 1.55 -8.77 -23.08
C GLU A 692 2.43 -9.52 -24.09
N GLN A 693 3.56 -8.94 -24.49
CA GLN A 693 4.53 -9.62 -25.36
C GLN A 693 5.14 -10.83 -24.66
N ILE A 694 5.51 -10.70 -23.38
CA ILE A 694 6.00 -11.81 -22.56
C ILE A 694 4.94 -12.91 -22.45
N MET A 695 3.67 -12.52 -22.27
CA MET A 695 2.57 -13.49 -22.20
C MET A 695 2.34 -14.21 -23.52
N LYS A 696 2.33 -13.50 -24.65
CA LYS A 696 2.23 -14.09 -26.00
C LYS A 696 3.41 -15.00 -26.30
N ILE A 697 4.64 -14.62 -25.92
CA ILE A 697 5.82 -15.49 -26.06
C ILE A 697 5.65 -16.78 -25.25
N ALA A 698 5.20 -16.67 -24.00
CA ALA A 698 4.93 -17.85 -23.16
C ALA A 698 3.87 -18.78 -23.76
N GLN A 699 2.82 -18.22 -24.39
CA GLN A 699 1.78 -18.99 -25.08
C GLN A 699 2.30 -19.62 -26.39
N ASP A 700 2.78 -18.78 -27.30
CA ASP A 700 3.09 -19.15 -28.69
C ASP A 700 4.35 -20.00 -28.77
N MET A 701 5.34 -19.73 -27.91
CA MET A 701 6.56 -20.52 -27.82
C MET A 701 6.50 -21.56 -26.70
N GLY A 702 6.12 -21.17 -25.48
CA GLY A 702 6.14 -22.05 -24.32
C GLY A 702 4.95 -23.01 -24.17
N GLY A 703 3.89 -22.86 -24.99
CA GLY A 703 2.68 -23.70 -24.90
C GLY A 703 1.77 -23.40 -23.71
N TYR A 704 1.97 -22.27 -23.03
CA TYR A 704 1.16 -21.85 -21.89
C TYR A 704 -0.28 -21.47 -22.34
N SER A 705 -1.26 -21.66 -21.46
CA SER A 705 -2.52 -20.90 -21.57
C SER A 705 -2.25 -19.41 -21.30
N LEU A 706 -3.09 -18.51 -21.80
CA LEU A 706 -2.98 -17.07 -21.47
C LEU A 706 -3.13 -16.81 -19.96
N GLY A 707 -3.92 -17.63 -19.26
CA GLY A 707 -4.04 -17.60 -17.79
C GLY A 707 -2.73 -17.98 -17.08
N GLN A 708 -2.08 -19.07 -17.52
CA GLN A 708 -0.78 -19.49 -17.02
C GLN A 708 0.32 -18.46 -17.34
N ALA A 709 0.22 -17.80 -18.49
CA ALA A 709 1.15 -16.75 -18.90
C ALA A 709 1.09 -15.52 -17.98
N ASP A 710 -0.10 -15.10 -17.49
CA ASP A 710 -0.18 -14.06 -16.45
C ASP A 710 0.42 -14.53 -15.12
N LEU A 711 0.22 -15.80 -14.74
CA LEU A 711 0.84 -16.37 -13.53
C LEU A 711 2.37 -16.33 -13.63
N LEU A 712 2.93 -16.71 -14.79
CA LEU A 712 4.34 -16.62 -15.08
C LEU A 712 4.86 -15.19 -14.94
N ARG A 713 4.22 -14.22 -15.59
CA ARG A 713 4.58 -12.80 -15.50
C ARG A 713 4.59 -12.31 -14.05
N ARG A 714 3.63 -12.72 -13.23
CA ARG A 714 3.59 -12.37 -11.80
C ARG A 714 4.72 -13.03 -11.01
N ALA A 715 5.06 -14.28 -11.31
CA ALA A 715 6.18 -14.98 -10.68
C ALA A 715 7.51 -14.27 -10.99
N MET A 716 7.72 -13.88 -12.25
CA MET A 716 8.86 -13.05 -12.68
C MET A 716 8.92 -11.73 -11.92
N GLY A 717 7.77 -11.03 -11.77
CA GLY A 717 7.72 -9.79 -11.00
C GLY A 717 7.96 -9.94 -9.49
N LYS A 718 7.60 -11.09 -8.90
CA LYS A 718 7.73 -11.38 -7.45
C LYS A 718 9.06 -12.02 -7.05
N LYS A 719 9.88 -12.46 -8.01
CA LYS A 719 11.24 -12.99 -7.79
C LYS A 719 11.30 -14.22 -6.86
N LYS A 720 10.33 -15.12 -6.97
CA LYS A 720 10.34 -16.37 -6.20
C LYS A 720 11.14 -17.44 -6.94
N MET A 721 12.41 -17.63 -6.54
CA MET A 721 13.34 -18.58 -7.19
C MET A 721 12.77 -19.99 -7.38
N SER A 722 12.05 -20.51 -6.37
CA SER A 722 11.46 -21.85 -6.43
C SER A 722 10.29 -21.97 -7.43
N GLU A 723 9.58 -20.88 -7.74
CA GLU A 723 8.55 -20.84 -8.79
C GLU A 723 9.20 -20.61 -10.16
N MET A 724 10.23 -19.75 -10.23
CA MET A 724 10.95 -19.43 -11.46
C MET A 724 11.61 -20.66 -12.10
N LEU A 725 12.27 -21.51 -11.32
CA LEU A 725 12.90 -22.74 -11.83
C LEU A 725 11.88 -23.70 -12.44
N LYS A 726 10.70 -23.85 -11.82
CA LYS A 726 9.62 -24.69 -12.35
C LYS A 726 9.11 -24.16 -13.68
N HIS A 727 8.90 -22.85 -13.76
CA HIS A 727 8.44 -22.23 -14.99
C HIS A 727 9.47 -22.26 -16.12
N GLN A 728 10.75 -22.15 -15.78
CA GLN A 728 11.85 -22.28 -16.75
C GLN A 728 11.82 -23.65 -17.43
N GLU A 729 11.75 -24.72 -16.63
CA GLU A 729 11.69 -26.09 -17.15
C GLU A 729 10.46 -26.28 -18.05
N ASN A 730 9.29 -25.82 -17.61
CA ASN A 730 8.06 -25.88 -18.40
C ASN A 730 8.16 -25.09 -19.71
N PHE A 731 8.71 -23.88 -19.68
CA PHE A 731 8.86 -23.03 -20.86
C PHE A 731 9.82 -23.63 -21.88
N VAL A 732 10.99 -24.10 -21.42
CA VAL A 732 11.99 -24.72 -22.31
C VAL A 732 11.47 -26.01 -22.92
N ASN A 733 10.80 -26.86 -22.14
CA ASN A 733 10.20 -28.10 -22.66
C ASN A 733 9.10 -27.79 -23.69
N GLY A 734 8.20 -26.85 -23.39
CA GLY A 734 7.15 -26.44 -24.33
C GLY A 734 7.70 -25.80 -25.61
N ALA A 735 8.75 -24.97 -25.50
CA ALA A 735 9.45 -24.40 -26.65
C ALA A 735 10.10 -25.46 -27.53
N MET A 736 10.71 -26.49 -26.92
CA MET A 736 11.27 -27.62 -27.66
C MET A 736 10.20 -28.44 -28.38
N GLU A 737 9.03 -28.65 -27.76
CA GLU A 737 7.89 -29.33 -28.40
C GLU A 737 7.36 -28.57 -29.62
N LYS A 738 7.47 -27.23 -29.61
CA LYS A 738 7.11 -26.36 -30.75
C LYS A 738 8.23 -26.15 -31.77
N GLY A 739 9.36 -26.85 -31.63
CA GLY A 739 10.44 -26.85 -32.62
C GLY A 739 11.54 -25.81 -32.39
N VAL A 740 11.52 -25.07 -31.28
CA VAL A 740 12.58 -24.10 -30.94
C VAL A 740 13.77 -24.82 -30.32
N ALA A 741 14.97 -24.46 -30.77
CA ALA A 741 16.20 -25.04 -30.21
C ALA A 741 16.33 -24.72 -28.72
N LYS A 742 16.69 -25.72 -27.90
CA LYS A 742 16.84 -25.56 -26.44
C LYS A 742 17.71 -24.35 -26.06
N LYS A 743 18.79 -24.11 -26.79
CA LYS A 743 19.69 -22.97 -26.56
C LYS A 743 18.97 -21.63 -26.72
N VAL A 744 18.20 -21.47 -27.80
CA VAL A 744 17.40 -20.28 -28.08
C VAL A 744 16.31 -20.08 -27.03
N ALA A 745 15.62 -21.16 -26.63
CA ALA A 745 14.60 -21.11 -25.60
C ALA A 745 15.15 -20.70 -24.22
N THR A 746 16.33 -21.20 -23.84
CA THR A 746 17.00 -20.81 -22.60
C THR A 746 17.49 -19.36 -22.66
N GLU A 747 18.11 -18.94 -23.77
CA GLU A 747 18.57 -17.55 -23.93
C GLU A 747 17.40 -16.56 -23.91
N LEU A 748 16.27 -16.90 -24.54
CA LEU A 748 15.06 -16.09 -24.52
C LEU A 748 14.44 -16.04 -23.12
N TRP A 749 14.40 -17.16 -22.41
CA TRP A 749 13.99 -17.19 -21.01
C TRP A 749 14.87 -16.27 -20.16
N ASP A 750 16.19 -16.36 -20.31
CA ASP A 750 17.13 -15.50 -19.61
C ASP A 750 16.94 -14.02 -19.98
N GLN A 751 16.56 -13.71 -21.22
CA GLN A 751 16.17 -12.34 -21.61
C GLN A 751 14.86 -11.89 -20.98
N MET A 752 13.86 -12.76 -20.86
CA MET A 752 12.60 -12.47 -20.15
C MET A 752 12.83 -12.26 -18.65
N VAL A 753 13.72 -13.07 -18.05
CA VAL A 753 14.18 -12.90 -16.67
C VAL A 753 15.05 -11.66 -16.53
N LYS A 754 15.89 -11.31 -17.51
CA LYS A 754 16.71 -10.09 -17.48
C LYS A 754 15.91 -8.81 -17.70
N PHE A 755 14.87 -8.88 -18.53
CA PHE A 755 13.83 -7.86 -18.53
C PHE A 755 13.21 -7.70 -17.13
N ALA A 756 13.33 -8.72 -16.28
CA ALA A 756 13.06 -8.64 -14.86
C ALA A 756 14.32 -8.45 -13.92
N GLU A 757 15.59 -8.62 -14.36
CA GLU A 757 16.84 -8.79 -13.55
C GLU A 757 18.20 -8.43 -14.25
N TYR A 758 19.31 -8.13 -13.53
CA TYR A 758 20.59 -7.55 -14.06
C TYR A 758 21.91 -8.30 -13.60
N CYS A 759 23.07 -8.18 -14.34
CA CYS A 759 24.54 -8.17 -13.90
C CYS A 759 25.67 -9.11 -14.54
N LEU A 760 26.99 -8.89 -14.20
CA LEU A 760 28.34 -9.28 -14.78
C LEU A 760 29.07 -10.58 -14.24
N SER A 761 30.34 -10.90 -14.61
CA SER A 761 31.11 -12.16 -14.32
C SER A 761 32.00 -12.17 -13.04
N ALA A 762 32.47 -13.34 -12.58
CA ALA A 762 33.02 -13.55 -11.23
C ALA A 762 34.55 -13.43 -11.05
N ASP A 763 35.35 -13.55 -12.10
CA ASP A 763 36.83 -13.49 -12.03
C ASP A 763 37.39 -12.08 -12.27
N THR A 764 36.54 -11.12 -12.61
CA THR A 764 36.91 -9.72 -12.83
C THR A 764 37.46 -9.09 -11.54
N GLU A 765 38.67 -8.53 -11.59
CA GLU A 765 39.20 -7.69 -10.51
C GLU A 765 38.54 -6.30 -10.53
N LEU A 766 37.89 -5.95 -9.44
CA LEU A 766 37.36 -4.62 -9.18
C LEU A 766 38.33 -3.86 -8.31
N LEU A 767 38.63 -2.62 -8.70
CA LEU A 767 39.35 -1.70 -7.83
C LEU A 767 38.36 -1.18 -6.77
N THR A 768 38.49 -1.70 -5.56
CA THR A 768 37.69 -1.26 -4.42
C THR A 768 38.36 -0.10 -3.69
N LEU A 769 37.55 0.83 -3.19
CA LEU A 769 38.02 2.00 -2.45
C LEU A 769 38.66 1.59 -1.12
N GLU A 770 38.07 0.61 -0.46
CA GLU A 770 38.41 0.24 0.93
C GLU A 770 39.53 -0.81 1.01
N TYR A 771 39.66 -1.68 0.01
CA TYR A 771 40.53 -2.87 0.09
C TYR A 771 41.50 -3.01 -1.09
N GLY A 772 41.51 -2.06 -2.03
CA GLY A 772 42.31 -2.17 -3.26
C GLY A 772 41.70 -3.15 -4.27
N PRO A 773 42.49 -3.67 -5.23
CA PRO A 773 41.99 -4.62 -6.22
C PRO A 773 41.56 -5.94 -5.55
N LEU A 774 40.28 -6.29 -5.71
CA LEU A 774 39.69 -7.56 -5.26
C LEU A 774 38.92 -8.18 -6.41
N THR A 775 38.97 -9.50 -6.56
CA THR A 775 38.13 -10.18 -7.56
C THR A 775 36.65 -10.14 -7.15
N ILE A 776 35.72 -10.04 -8.12
CA ILE A 776 34.28 -10.16 -7.88
C ILE A 776 34.00 -11.44 -7.09
N GLY A 777 34.65 -12.55 -7.43
CA GLY A 777 34.48 -13.84 -6.78
C GLY A 777 34.89 -13.80 -5.31
N GLU A 778 35.94 -13.06 -4.94
CA GLU A 778 36.29 -12.86 -3.54
C GLU A 778 35.32 -11.93 -2.82
N ILE A 779 34.90 -10.83 -3.45
CA ILE A 779 33.89 -9.91 -2.92
C ILE A 779 32.60 -10.68 -2.63
N VAL A 780 32.17 -11.51 -3.57
CA VAL A 780 30.96 -12.35 -3.52
C VAL A 780 31.09 -13.48 -2.50
N ALA A 781 32.13 -14.30 -2.57
CA ALA A 781 32.29 -15.47 -1.72
C ALA A 781 32.50 -15.11 -0.24
N LYS A 782 33.20 -14.00 0.02
CA LYS A 782 33.47 -13.51 1.38
C LYS A 782 32.49 -12.43 1.83
N CYS A 783 31.51 -12.07 0.99
CA CYS A 783 30.50 -11.05 1.25
C CYS A 783 31.13 -9.71 1.70
N ILE A 784 32.16 -9.25 0.99
CA ILE A 784 32.95 -8.06 1.36
C ILE A 784 32.17 -6.81 0.93
N PRO A 785 31.72 -5.96 1.86
CA PRO A 785 31.06 -4.70 1.51
C PRO A 785 32.11 -3.70 1.03
N CYS A 786 32.09 -3.34 -0.25
CA CYS A 786 33.08 -2.43 -0.83
C CYS A 786 32.46 -1.46 -1.83
N SER A 787 33.08 -0.30 -2.00
CA SER A 787 32.77 0.67 -3.04
C SER A 787 33.74 0.51 -4.20
N VAL A 788 33.24 0.63 -5.43
CA VAL A 788 34.06 0.57 -6.64
C VAL A 788 34.12 1.93 -7.30
N PHE A 789 35.22 2.17 -8.01
CA PHE A 789 35.33 3.33 -8.88
C PHE A 789 34.51 3.09 -10.15
N SER A 790 33.69 4.07 -10.52
CA SER A 790 32.87 4.10 -11.72
C SER A 790 33.18 5.39 -12.49
N VAL A 791 32.95 5.39 -13.79
CA VAL A 791 33.25 6.52 -14.67
C VAL A 791 31.96 6.93 -15.39
N ASP A 792 31.62 8.21 -15.38
CA ASP A 792 30.49 8.73 -16.14
C ASP A 792 30.85 9.04 -17.60
N GLU A 793 29.86 9.38 -18.42
CA GLU A 793 30.03 9.71 -19.85
C GLU A 793 31.02 10.88 -20.08
N SER A 794 31.24 11.73 -19.08
CA SER A 794 32.19 12.85 -19.14
C SER A 794 33.62 12.44 -18.74
N GLY A 795 33.84 11.19 -18.36
CA GLY A 795 35.12 10.70 -17.85
C GLY A 795 35.38 11.03 -16.38
N TYR A 796 34.36 11.48 -15.63
CA TYR A 796 34.49 11.76 -14.22
C TYR A 796 34.45 10.46 -13.41
N VAL A 797 35.49 10.22 -12.61
CA VAL A 797 35.57 9.07 -11.72
C VAL A 797 34.82 9.38 -10.43
N TYR A 798 33.84 8.55 -10.08
CA TYR A 798 33.08 8.62 -8.83
C TYR A 798 32.98 7.23 -8.19
N THR A 799 32.57 7.14 -6.92
CA THR A 799 32.49 5.87 -6.21
C THR A 799 31.05 5.42 -6.03
N GLN A 800 30.81 4.11 -6.14
CA GLN A 800 29.51 3.49 -5.88
C GLN A 800 29.68 2.24 -4.99
N PRO A 801 28.82 2.04 -3.98
CA PRO A 801 28.84 0.82 -3.18
C PRO A 801 28.31 -0.37 -3.98
N VAL A 802 28.98 -1.53 -3.86
CA VAL A 802 28.46 -2.81 -4.36
C VAL A 802 27.31 -3.25 -3.46
N ALA A 803 26.08 -3.03 -3.90
CA ALA A 803 24.89 -3.23 -3.05
C ALA A 803 24.43 -4.70 -2.99
N GLN A 804 24.58 -5.49 -4.07
CA GLN A 804 24.16 -6.89 -4.19
C GLN A 804 24.98 -7.62 -5.25
N TRP A 805 25.02 -8.95 -5.17
CA TRP A 805 25.67 -9.82 -6.16
C TRP A 805 24.87 -11.09 -6.42
N HIS A 806 25.01 -11.65 -7.63
CA HIS A 806 24.26 -12.83 -8.09
C HIS A 806 25.18 -13.76 -8.90
N ASP A 807 25.15 -15.06 -8.60
CA ASP A 807 25.90 -16.07 -9.36
C ASP A 807 25.23 -16.32 -10.73
N ARG A 808 25.99 -16.20 -11.82
CA ARG A 808 25.52 -16.35 -13.20
C ARG A 808 26.04 -17.60 -13.91
N GLY A 809 26.63 -18.55 -13.17
CA GLY A 809 27.19 -19.79 -13.70
C GLY A 809 28.52 -19.60 -14.45
N GLN A 810 29.03 -20.67 -15.06
CA GLN A 810 30.27 -20.63 -15.83
C GLN A 810 30.07 -19.92 -17.19
N GLN A 811 30.93 -18.96 -17.51
CA GLN A 811 30.96 -18.21 -18.77
C GLN A 811 32.35 -18.36 -19.43
N GLU A 812 32.42 -18.24 -20.75
CA GLU A 812 33.71 -18.18 -21.46
C GLU A 812 34.37 -16.81 -21.27
N VAL A 813 35.65 -16.82 -20.90
CA VAL A 813 36.46 -15.62 -20.66
C VAL A 813 37.55 -15.56 -21.72
N PHE A 814 37.71 -14.38 -22.32
CA PHE A 814 38.68 -14.10 -23.37
C PHE A 814 39.86 -13.29 -22.80
N GLU A 815 41.06 -13.54 -23.32
CA GLU A 815 42.25 -12.72 -23.07
C GLU A 815 42.45 -11.75 -24.23
N TYR A 816 42.41 -10.47 -23.93
CA TYR A 816 42.61 -9.36 -24.84
C TYR A 816 43.96 -8.70 -24.56
N HIS A 817 44.88 -8.73 -25.52
CA HIS A 817 46.22 -8.14 -25.37
C HIS A 817 46.26 -6.76 -26.00
N LEU A 818 46.58 -5.74 -25.20
CA LEU A 818 46.77 -4.36 -25.65
C LEU A 818 48.19 -4.11 -26.13
N ASP A 819 48.37 -3.11 -27.00
CA ASP A 819 49.66 -2.73 -27.59
C ASP A 819 50.67 -2.23 -26.54
N ASP A 820 50.20 -1.75 -25.39
CA ASP A 820 51.03 -1.35 -24.25
C ASP A 820 51.56 -2.54 -23.42
N GLY A 821 51.21 -3.77 -23.80
CA GLY A 821 51.59 -5.00 -23.13
C GLY A 821 50.63 -5.44 -22.02
N THR A 822 49.57 -4.65 -21.74
CA THR A 822 48.53 -5.00 -20.76
C THR A 822 47.64 -6.12 -21.31
N THR A 823 47.23 -7.04 -20.45
CA THR A 823 46.28 -8.10 -20.81
C THR A 823 45.00 -7.93 -20.02
N ILE A 824 43.86 -7.84 -20.70
CA ILE A 824 42.53 -7.78 -20.10
C ILE A 824 41.88 -9.16 -20.22
N ARG A 825 41.35 -9.68 -19.12
CA ARG A 825 40.54 -10.90 -19.09
C ARG A 825 39.09 -10.53 -18.82
N ALA A 826 38.20 -10.77 -19.78
CA ALA A 826 36.78 -10.44 -19.64
C ALA A 826 35.91 -11.35 -20.50
N THR A 827 34.60 -11.42 -20.18
CA THR A 827 33.62 -12.01 -21.10
C THR A 827 33.47 -11.10 -22.32
N ALA A 828 33.16 -11.67 -23.48
CA ALA A 828 33.10 -10.93 -24.74
C ALA A 828 32.13 -9.73 -24.70
N ASP A 829 31.07 -9.82 -23.90
CA ASP A 829 30.03 -8.80 -23.75
C ASP A 829 30.36 -7.71 -22.70
N HIS A 830 31.50 -7.80 -22.02
CA HIS A 830 31.87 -6.87 -20.96
C HIS A 830 32.12 -5.47 -21.52
N GLN A 831 31.42 -4.47 -20.99
CA GLN A 831 31.51 -3.11 -21.54
C GLN A 831 32.71 -2.34 -20.98
N PHE A 832 33.52 -1.81 -21.89
CA PHE A 832 34.60 -0.87 -21.61
C PHE A 832 34.33 0.47 -22.31
N MET A 833 34.88 1.54 -21.75
CA MET A 833 34.77 2.87 -22.35
C MET A 833 35.83 3.04 -23.43
N THR A 834 35.42 3.45 -24.63
CA THR A 834 36.33 3.87 -25.70
C THR A 834 36.84 5.29 -25.43
N GLU A 835 37.93 5.70 -26.07
CA GLU A 835 38.47 7.08 -25.96
C GLU A 835 37.42 8.16 -26.30
N THR A 836 36.44 7.84 -27.16
CA THR A 836 35.32 8.72 -27.51
C THR A 836 34.24 8.85 -26.43
N GLY A 837 34.33 8.07 -25.35
CA GLY A 837 33.39 8.08 -24.22
C GLY A 837 32.25 7.06 -24.34
N ASP A 838 32.23 6.23 -25.38
CA ASP A 838 31.18 5.25 -25.62
C ASP A 838 31.45 3.96 -24.81
N MET A 839 30.44 3.44 -24.11
CA MET A 839 30.52 2.13 -23.44
C MET A 839 30.19 1.02 -24.43
N MET A 840 31.16 0.17 -24.73
CA MET A 840 31.07 -0.86 -25.77
C MET A 840 31.63 -2.19 -25.27
N ALA A 841 31.09 -3.30 -25.77
CA ALA A 841 31.62 -4.63 -25.44
C ALA A 841 33.10 -4.73 -25.87
N ILE A 842 33.98 -5.24 -25.00
CA ILE A 842 35.42 -5.30 -25.27
C ILE A 842 35.74 -6.08 -26.54
N ASP A 843 34.96 -7.13 -26.85
CA ASP A 843 35.13 -7.88 -28.09
C ASP A 843 34.83 -7.02 -29.32
N GLU A 844 33.82 -6.15 -29.24
CA GLU A 844 33.49 -5.21 -30.31
C GLU A 844 34.57 -4.12 -30.45
N ILE A 845 35.13 -3.64 -29.34
CA ILE A 845 36.24 -2.66 -29.33
C ILE A 845 37.45 -3.24 -30.06
N PHE A 846 37.83 -4.48 -29.73
CA PHE A 846 38.97 -5.17 -30.36
C PHE A 846 38.71 -5.51 -31.83
N GLN A 847 37.51 -6.01 -32.18
CA GLN A 847 37.15 -6.28 -33.57
C GLN A 847 37.17 -5.02 -34.45
N ARG A 848 36.84 -3.86 -33.88
CA ARG A 848 36.79 -2.57 -34.57
C ARG A 848 38.11 -1.78 -34.50
N GLY A 849 39.10 -2.26 -33.76
CA GLY A 849 40.37 -1.57 -33.55
C GLY A 849 40.21 -0.20 -32.88
N LEU A 850 39.28 -0.11 -31.92
CA LEU A 850 39.02 1.14 -31.18
C LEU A 850 39.90 1.21 -29.94
N GLU A 851 40.33 2.43 -29.58
CA GLU A 851 41.15 2.67 -28.40
C GLU A 851 40.31 2.67 -27.12
N LEU A 852 40.83 2.01 -26.08
CA LEU A 852 40.25 2.05 -24.75
C LEU A 852 40.60 3.37 -24.05
N LYS A 853 39.62 3.99 -23.40
CA LYS A 853 39.87 5.19 -22.60
C LYS A 853 40.71 4.83 -21.38
N GLN A 854 41.93 5.35 -21.33
CA GLN A 854 42.71 5.35 -20.11
C GLN A 854 42.24 6.50 -19.20
N VAL A 855 41.92 6.16 -17.95
CA VAL A 855 41.53 7.15 -16.95
C VAL A 855 42.57 7.12 -15.84
N GLU A 856 43.24 8.24 -15.59
CA GLU A 856 44.14 8.37 -14.44
C GLU A 856 43.30 8.42 -13.15
N ALA A 857 43.23 7.31 -12.42
CA ALA A 857 42.61 7.29 -11.10
C ALA A 857 43.46 8.13 -10.12
N PRO A 858 42.85 8.98 -9.27
CA PRO A 858 43.57 9.67 -8.21
C PRO A 858 43.98 8.66 -7.15
N TRP A 859 45.23 8.18 -7.21
CA TRP A 859 45.79 7.32 -6.16
C TRP A 859 45.80 8.08 -4.81
N PRO A 860 45.11 7.61 -3.76
CA PRO A 860 45.40 8.09 -2.42
C PRO A 860 46.80 7.60 -2.04
N GLN A 861 47.72 8.52 -1.71
CA GLN A 861 49.08 8.23 -1.23
C GLN A 861 49.12 7.48 0.13
N VAL A 862 48.07 6.79 0.56
CA VAL A 862 47.94 6.19 1.90
C VAL A 862 47.90 4.65 1.84
N LEU A 863 48.80 4.03 1.08
CA LEU A 863 49.10 2.58 1.21
C LEU A 863 50.60 2.31 1.00
N ARG A 864 51.44 3.06 1.73
CA ARG A 864 52.78 2.63 2.12
C ARG A 864 52.95 2.85 3.61
N CYS A 865 52.40 1.94 4.41
CA CYS A 865 52.89 1.56 5.74
C CYS A 865 51.99 0.44 6.30
N ALA A 866 52.65 -0.64 6.74
CA ALA A 866 52.15 -1.91 7.29
C ALA A 866 51.67 -2.94 6.25
#